data_AF-A0A1H5PZD7-F1
#
_entry.id   AF-A0A1H5PZD7-F1
#
_cell.length_a   1.000
_cell.length_b   1.000
_cell.length_c   1.000
_cell.angle_alpha   90.00
_cell.angle_beta   90.00
_cell.angle_gamma   90.00
#
_symmetry.space_group_name_H-M   'P 1'
#
loop_
_entity.id
_entity.type
_entity.pdbx_description
1 polymer ?
#
loop_
_entity_poly.entity_id
_entity_poly.type
_entity_poly.pdbx_seq_one_letter_code
_entity_poly.pdbx_strand_id
1 'polypeptide(L)'
;MTPSPTGFVPGEGTLPPRATFASDAPALSLNGAWRFRWSPTVRATEGFEDPSFDDSAWAFLPVPSHWQLHGYGAPWYTNSPYPFPIDPPRVPDENPSGEYRLTFRAPSWAGQRAVLRFDGVDSFFTAWLNGQRLGYATGSRLPSEFDVTAHLRPGADNVLAVRVHQWSAGSYLEDQDMWWLSGIFRDVTLLARPAGSVHDFTVHADYDGETGTLRVDADGAARVLVPSLGVDAAAGEDVAVGPVEPWSAESPRLYDGELVTATERIALRIGFRRVAVENGLLTVNGRRVLFRGVNRHEFHPDRGRALTRQDMLDDVLLMKRHNVNAVRTSHYPPHPHFLDLCDEYGLYVVDECDLETHGFGYEDWRGNPSDDDRWRPAYLDRMARMVERDKNHPSVVMWSLGNEAGAGANLAAIYAWTKERDPSRPVHYEGDPSCSDVYSRMYASQAEVDEIGRGEGKPFVLCEYAHAMGNGPGGLRDYQDLFERHERCQGGFVWEWIDHGLRARDASGRSYYAYGGDFGETFHGGTFVADGLVFPDRTPSPGLVELKKVVEPLRLGGGSRLVVENLHEVLDTSRYAFRWTLTDDRAEVAAGTLAVPVVPAGGRTEVALPSLPPVGPGSEAGSGSGSGSGERWLTVSAVLAEDAPWAAAGHEVAWGQLPVGAAPSPVVPVAPDARPVRLDPDTGRLAGLGGLDVTGAALDVWRAPIDNDAGGLATLGATWRTLGLDRLTHRLDNVRASGSALVVDTRVAPAARAFALRAVYRWTPVADDAVHLALTVTPEGSWPDDVWLPRLGVVLELPARYDRVTWFGRGPGEAYPDSREAARLGRFSLGVDELQTPYVFPQENGHRADVRSAFVHAADGSGLAVEGSGLAADGSGLAVEDSGLAVEGEADLSRGRCDPPRSGGGLTMRAGTDNVGEDEPDAHAAGSAPAVAAMPAPAVAAMPGPPVFGLTVRRWTTADLEAARHHAELRPRDRVYVTLDLAQHGLGSASCGPPTLPEYRLAVAPAEFAVTLRAVRSG
;
A
#
# COMPACT_ATOMS: atom_id res chain seq x y z
N MET A 1 6.87 -18.47 -43.61
CA MET A 1 7.73 -18.40 -42.41
C MET A 1 6.85 -18.63 -41.21
N THR A 2 7.23 -19.51 -40.29
CA THR A 2 6.59 -19.63 -38.97
C THR A 2 6.70 -18.29 -38.27
N PRO A 3 5.62 -17.74 -37.67
CA PRO A 3 5.72 -16.49 -36.91
C PRO A 3 6.76 -16.64 -35.79
N SER A 4 7.65 -15.67 -35.68
CA SER A 4 8.72 -15.68 -34.68
C SER A 4 8.27 -14.91 -33.44
N PRO A 5 8.49 -15.42 -32.22
CA PRO A 5 8.26 -14.64 -30.99
C PRO A 5 9.17 -13.41 -30.89
N THR A 6 10.14 -13.25 -31.80
CA THR A 6 11.12 -12.14 -31.84
C THR A 6 10.81 -11.06 -32.89
N GLY A 7 9.55 -10.92 -33.30
CA GLY A 7 9.12 -9.91 -34.29
C GLY A 7 8.62 -8.62 -33.65
N PHE A 8 8.78 -7.48 -34.33
CA PHE A 8 8.26 -6.18 -33.86
C PHE A 8 6.77 -5.95 -34.18
N VAL A 9 6.18 -6.78 -35.05
CA VAL A 9 4.77 -6.64 -35.43
C VAL A 9 3.89 -7.22 -34.32
N PRO A 10 2.94 -6.45 -33.75
CA PRO A 10 2.19 -6.86 -32.56
C PRO A 10 1.18 -8.00 -32.80
N GLY A 11 0.83 -8.27 -34.05
CA GLY A 11 -0.07 -9.36 -34.39
C GLY A 11 -0.29 -9.54 -35.89
N GLU A 12 -0.92 -10.65 -36.25
CA GLU A 12 -1.36 -10.97 -37.60
C GLU A 12 -2.71 -11.68 -37.53
N GLY A 13 -3.63 -11.34 -38.43
CA GLY A 13 -4.94 -12.00 -38.52
C GLY A 13 -5.95 -11.55 -37.46
N THR A 14 -5.57 -10.65 -36.56
CA THR A 14 -6.48 -10.04 -35.57
C THR A 14 -7.43 -9.05 -36.22
N LEU A 15 -8.63 -8.93 -35.66
CA LEU A 15 -9.61 -7.91 -36.01
C LEU A 15 -9.27 -6.58 -35.30
N PRO A 16 -9.75 -5.45 -35.84
CA PRO A 16 -9.61 -4.15 -35.19
C PRO A 16 -10.16 -4.17 -33.75
N PRO A 17 -9.54 -3.44 -32.81
CA PRO A 17 -10.06 -3.31 -31.45
C PRO A 17 -11.40 -2.57 -31.44
N ARG A 18 -12.23 -2.90 -30.46
CA ARG A 18 -13.59 -2.37 -30.27
C ARG A 18 -13.98 -2.42 -28.80
N ALA A 19 -15.08 -1.75 -28.45
CA ALA A 19 -15.62 -1.75 -27.10
C ALA A 19 -15.95 -3.17 -26.63
N THR A 20 -15.71 -3.44 -25.34
CA THR A 20 -16.28 -4.62 -24.70
C THR A 20 -17.73 -4.33 -24.33
N PHE A 21 -18.64 -5.24 -24.67
CA PHE A 21 -20.05 -5.09 -24.37
C PHE A 21 -20.77 -6.44 -24.29
N ALA A 22 -21.88 -6.45 -23.56
CA ALA A 22 -22.82 -7.55 -23.56
C ALA A 22 -23.94 -7.28 -24.57
N SER A 23 -24.29 -8.29 -25.37
CA SER A 23 -25.43 -8.24 -26.27
C SER A 23 -26.24 -9.53 -26.23
N ASP A 24 -27.44 -9.52 -26.81
CA ASP A 24 -28.26 -10.72 -26.99
C ASP A 24 -27.75 -11.65 -28.10
N ALA A 25 -26.64 -11.29 -28.78
CA ALA A 25 -26.01 -12.15 -29.75
C ALA A 25 -25.46 -13.42 -29.08
N PRO A 26 -25.65 -14.61 -29.68
CA PRO A 26 -25.17 -15.86 -29.09
C PRO A 26 -23.65 -15.85 -28.85
N ALA A 27 -23.25 -16.29 -27.65
CA ALA A 27 -21.85 -16.54 -27.30
C ALA A 27 -21.69 -17.93 -26.70
N LEU A 28 -20.50 -18.51 -26.87
CA LEU A 28 -20.10 -19.78 -26.27
C LEU A 28 -18.77 -19.56 -25.55
N SER A 29 -18.76 -19.77 -24.23
CA SER A 29 -17.50 -19.85 -23.48
C SER A 29 -16.75 -21.11 -23.89
N LEU A 30 -15.45 -20.96 -24.13
CA LEU A 30 -14.51 -22.05 -24.38
C LEU A 30 -13.62 -22.32 -23.15
N ASN A 31 -13.94 -21.72 -22.00
CA ASN A 31 -13.26 -21.98 -20.74
C ASN A 31 -13.49 -23.43 -20.29
N GLY A 32 -12.58 -23.94 -19.47
CA GLY A 32 -12.64 -25.31 -18.92
C GLY A 32 -11.30 -26.02 -19.02
N ALA A 33 -11.32 -27.35 -19.02
CA ALA A 33 -10.11 -28.16 -19.09
C ALA A 33 -9.68 -28.38 -20.55
N TRP A 34 -8.52 -27.86 -20.93
CA TRP A 34 -7.93 -28.06 -22.25
C TRP A 34 -6.83 -29.10 -22.20
N ARG A 35 -6.64 -29.88 -23.27
CA ARG A 35 -5.47 -30.74 -23.41
C ARG A 35 -4.24 -29.85 -23.46
N PHE A 36 -3.22 -30.19 -22.69
CA PHE A 36 -2.06 -29.34 -22.47
C PHE A 36 -0.76 -30.13 -22.49
N ARG A 37 0.23 -29.56 -23.18
CA ARG A 37 1.62 -30.01 -23.18
C ARG A 37 2.53 -28.82 -22.94
N TRP A 38 3.50 -29.01 -22.05
CA TRP A 38 4.52 -28.02 -21.75
C TRP A 38 5.90 -28.47 -22.26
N SER A 39 6.69 -27.50 -22.74
CA SER A 39 8.08 -27.67 -23.14
C SER A 39 8.93 -26.58 -22.50
N PRO A 40 10.16 -26.88 -22.02
CA PRO A 40 11.08 -25.87 -21.47
C PRO A 40 11.69 -24.94 -22.54
N THR A 41 11.43 -25.21 -23.82
CA THR A 41 11.97 -24.46 -24.97
C THR A 41 10.88 -24.25 -26.02
N VAL A 42 11.15 -23.41 -27.02
CA VAL A 42 10.24 -23.16 -28.18
C VAL A 42 9.98 -24.38 -29.06
N ARG A 43 10.52 -25.57 -28.71
CA ARG A 43 10.34 -26.80 -29.47
C ARG A 43 8.86 -27.17 -29.60
N ALA A 44 8.37 -27.05 -30.82
CA ALA A 44 7.02 -27.38 -31.25
C ALA A 44 6.76 -28.88 -31.34
N THR A 45 5.56 -29.32 -30.94
CA THR A 45 5.02 -30.60 -31.39
C THR A 45 4.56 -30.47 -32.83
N GLU A 46 5.11 -31.30 -33.72
CA GLU A 46 4.72 -31.31 -35.13
C GLU A 46 3.28 -31.82 -35.31
N GLY A 47 2.47 -31.08 -36.06
CA GLY A 47 1.10 -31.45 -36.40
C GLY A 47 0.08 -31.33 -35.27
N PHE A 48 0.43 -30.73 -34.12
CA PHE A 48 -0.49 -30.55 -32.99
C PHE A 48 -1.66 -29.60 -33.29
N GLU A 49 -1.69 -28.94 -34.43
CA GLU A 49 -2.82 -28.16 -34.93
C GLU A 49 -3.82 -29.01 -35.72
N ASP A 50 -3.41 -30.20 -36.19
CA ASP A 50 -4.22 -31.08 -37.02
C ASP A 50 -5.36 -31.70 -36.19
N PRO A 51 -6.62 -31.66 -36.66
CA PRO A 51 -7.76 -32.30 -35.97
C PRO A 51 -7.59 -33.80 -35.73
N SER A 52 -6.77 -34.49 -36.53
CA SER A 52 -6.50 -35.93 -36.43
C SER A 52 -5.34 -36.29 -35.47
N PHE A 53 -4.63 -35.28 -34.95
CA PHE A 53 -3.55 -35.51 -33.99
C PHE A 53 -4.06 -36.15 -32.70
N ASP A 54 -3.35 -37.19 -32.24
CA ASP A 54 -3.66 -37.90 -30.99
C ASP A 54 -3.04 -37.18 -29.78
N ASP A 55 -3.87 -36.42 -29.07
CA ASP A 55 -3.53 -35.75 -27.81
C ASP A 55 -4.01 -36.52 -26.57
N SER A 56 -4.41 -37.80 -26.71
CA SER A 56 -4.99 -38.58 -25.61
C SER A 56 -4.05 -38.72 -24.40
N ALA A 57 -2.73 -38.71 -24.66
CA ALA A 57 -1.68 -38.76 -23.66
C ALA A 57 -1.35 -37.40 -23.01
N TRP A 58 -1.89 -36.29 -23.51
CA TRP A 58 -1.64 -34.96 -22.94
C TRP A 58 -2.39 -34.77 -21.63
N ALA A 59 -1.80 -33.99 -20.73
CA ALA A 59 -2.44 -33.59 -19.48
C ALA A 59 -3.62 -32.64 -19.76
N PHE A 60 -4.37 -32.30 -18.71
CA PHE A 60 -5.35 -31.22 -18.77
C PHE A 60 -4.87 -30.02 -17.95
N LEU A 61 -5.10 -28.81 -18.47
CA LEU A 61 -4.88 -27.55 -17.76
C LEU A 61 -6.19 -26.73 -17.79
N PRO A 62 -6.63 -26.13 -16.68
CA PRO A 62 -7.77 -25.24 -16.70
C PRO A 62 -7.45 -23.96 -17.49
N VAL A 63 -8.42 -23.47 -18.23
CA VAL A 63 -8.39 -22.17 -18.91
C VAL A 63 -9.61 -21.38 -18.42
N PRO A 64 -9.43 -20.20 -17.83
CA PRO A 64 -8.15 -19.50 -17.62
C PRO A 64 -7.26 -20.04 -16.49
N SER A 65 -5.94 -19.99 -16.66
CA SER A 65 -4.93 -20.17 -15.59
C SER A 65 -3.51 -19.78 -16.01
N HIS A 66 -2.59 -19.69 -15.04
CA HIS A 66 -1.14 -19.66 -15.28
C HIS A 66 -0.53 -21.04 -15.04
N TRP A 67 0.23 -21.57 -15.99
CA TRP A 67 0.71 -22.96 -15.90
C TRP A 67 1.71 -23.17 -14.74
N GLN A 68 2.40 -22.12 -14.29
CA GLN A 68 3.34 -22.15 -13.17
C GLN A 68 2.64 -22.57 -11.87
N LEU A 69 1.38 -22.17 -11.70
CA LEU A 69 0.56 -22.51 -10.52
C LEU A 69 -0.08 -23.90 -10.62
N HIS A 70 0.19 -24.62 -11.71
CA HIS A 70 -0.26 -25.98 -11.96
C HIS A 70 0.91 -26.98 -12.12
N GLY A 71 2.13 -26.59 -11.71
CA GLY A 71 3.29 -27.46 -11.64
C GLY A 71 4.15 -27.53 -12.91
N TYR A 72 3.98 -26.59 -13.84
CA TYR A 72 4.80 -26.50 -15.05
C TYR A 72 5.74 -25.29 -14.96
N GLY A 73 7.06 -25.49 -15.01
CA GLY A 73 8.01 -24.40 -14.73
C GLY A 73 7.88 -23.89 -13.30
N ALA A 74 8.22 -22.62 -13.07
CA ALA A 74 8.15 -21.96 -11.77
C ALA A 74 7.76 -20.48 -11.94
N PRO A 75 7.05 -19.87 -10.97
CA PRO A 75 6.93 -18.43 -10.88
C PRO A 75 8.32 -17.77 -10.80
N TRP A 76 8.44 -16.57 -11.35
CA TRP A 76 9.66 -15.78 -11.22
C TRP A 76 9.27 -14.36 -10.86
N TYR A 77 9.81 -13.82 -9.76
CA TYR A 77 9.61 -12.41 -9.40
C TYR A 77 10.88 -11.58 -9.63
N THR A 78 10.75 -10.52 -10.41
CA THR A 78 11.72 -9.41 -10.49
C THR A 78 10.94 -8.11 -10.37
N ASN A 79 11.59 -7.08 -9.82
CA ASN A 79 11.18 -5.70 -10.00
C ASN A 79 11.71 -5.26 -11.39
N SER A 80 12.51 -4.21 -11.50
CA SER A 80 12.96 -3.64 -12.77
C SER A 80 13.90 -4.47 -13.67
N PRO A 81 14.66 -5.49 -13.22
CA PRO A 81 15.51 -6.24 -14.15
C PRO A 81 14.74 -7.35 -14.85
N TYR A 82 14.83 -7.38 -16.18
CA TYR A 82 14.37 -8.54 -16.96
C TYR A 82 15.00 -9.86 -16.46
N PRO A 83 14.24 -10.97 -16.41
CA PRO A 83 14.77 -12.29 -16.09
C PRO A 83 15.57 -12.92 -17.26
N PHE A 84 15.91 -12.13 -18.28
CA PHE A 84 16.70 -12.51 -19.44
C PHE A 84 17.54 -11.31 -19.96
N PRO A 85 18.58 -11.54 -20.78
CA PRO A 85 19.44 -10.46 -21.28
C PRO A 85 18.70 -9.43 -22.13
N ILE A 86 19.08 -8.15 -22.02
CA ILE A 86 18.54 -7.06 -22.83
C ILE A 86 19.18 -7.06 -24.23
N ASP A 87 18.53 -7.72 -25.20
CA ASP A 87 18.92 -7.77 -26.62
C ASP A 87 17.67 -7.70 -27.54
N PRO A 88 16.86 -6.63 -27.48
CA PRO A 88 15.61 -6.55 -28.22
C PRO A 88 15.82 -6.66 -29.75
N PRO A 89 14.97 -7.43 -30.47
CA PRO A 89 13.74 -8.10 -30.01
C PRO A 89 13.97 -9.58 -29.63
N ARG A 90 15.22 -10.01 -29.41
CA ARG A 90 15.57 -11.41 -29.17
C ARG A 90 15.28 -11.81 -27.73
N VAL A 91 14.91 -13.07 -27.55
CA VAL A 91 14.64 -13.71 -26.26
C VAL A 91 15.40 -15.04 -26.17
N PRO A 92 15.57 -15.64 -24.97
CA PRO A 92 16.32 -16.90 -24.83
C PRO A 92 15.72 -18.08 -25.60
N ASP A 93 16.57 -19.07 -25.94
CA ASP A 93 16.12 -20.37 -26.48
C ASP A 93 15.42 -21.23 -25.41
N GLU A 94 15.85 -21.07 -24.15
CA GLU A 94 15.24 -21.60 -22.93
C GLU A 94 13.95 -20.84 -22.60
N ASN A 95 12.98 -20.95 -23.50
CA ASN A 95 11.72 -20.23 -23.46
C ASN A 95 10.56 -21.22 -23.28
N PRO A 96 10.04 -21.34 -22.04
CA PRO A 96 8.92 -22.22 -21.74
C PRO A 96 7.73 -21.96 -22.67
N SER A 97 7.19 -23.03 -23.21
CA SER A 97 6.15 -22.98 -24.23
C SER A 97 5.03 -23.97 -23.90
N GLY A 98 3.79 -23.48 -23.91
CA GLY A 98 2.58 -24.24 -23.67
C GLY A 98 1.80 -24.49 -24.97
N GLU A 99 1.44 -25.73 -25.24
CA GLU A 99 0.56 -26.13 -26.34
C GLU A 99 -0.79 -26.59 -25.78
N TYR A 100 -1.85 -25.94 -26.23
CA TYR A 100 -3.22 -26.14 -25.79
C TYR A 100 -4.06 -26.69 -26.94
N ARG A 101 -4.92 -27.67 -26.66
CA ARG A 101 -5.91 -28.20 -27.61
C ARG A 101 -7.28 -28.35 -26.95
N LEU A 102 -8.31 -27.85 -27.62
CA LEU A 102 -9.71 -28.01 -27.23
C LEU A 102 -10.52 -28.57 -28.41
N THR A 103 -11.20 -29.69 -28.18
CA THR A 103 -12.28 -30.14 -29.05
C THR A 103 -13.59 -29.60 -28.51
N PHE A 104 -14.34 -28.86 -29.32
CA PHE A 104 -15.64 -28.30 -28.95
C PHE A 104 -16.63 -28.40 -30.10
N ARG A 105 -17.92 -28.47 -29.77
CA ARG A 105 -18.99 -28.50 -30.76
C ARG A 105 -19.56 -27.11 -30.95
N ALA A 106 -19.31 -26.52 -32.12
CA ALA A 106 -19.83 -25.20 -32.44
C ALA A 106 -21.35 -25.26 -32.67
N PRO A 107 -22.14 -24.29 -32.16
CA PRO A 107 -23.54 -24.17 -32.52
C PRO A 107 -23.70 -23.94 -34.04
N SER A 108 -24.89 -24.21 -34.59
CA SER A 108 -25.08 -24.17 -36.04
C SER A 108 -25.04 -22.75 -36.64
N TRP A 109 -25.20 -21.70 -35.83
CA TRP A 109 -25.20 -20.24 -36.15
C TRP A 109 -25.28 -19.90 -37.65
N ALA A 110 -26.32 -20.38 -38.32
CA ALA A 110 -26.34 -20.42 -39.77
C ALA A 110 -26.40 -19.00 -40.34
N GLY A 111 -25.45 -18.68 -41.23
CA GLY A 111 -25.36 -17.37 -41.88
C GLY A 111 -24.87 -16.23 -40.99
N GLN A 112 -24.38 -16.51 -39.77
CA GLN A 112 -23.77 -15.53 -38.89
C GLN A 112 -22.25 -15.57 -39.02
N ARG A 113 -21.61 -14.41 -38.88
CA ARG A 113 -20.15 -14.33 -38.76
C ARG A 113 -19.75 -14.87 -37.39
N ALA A 114 -18.66 -15.62 -37.31
CA ALA A 114 -18.14 -16.17 -36.06
C ALA A 114 -16.80 -15.54 -35.71
N VAL A 115 -16.66 -15.05 -34.48
CA VAL A 115 -15.45 -14.39 -33.97
C VAL A 115 -14.93 -15.16 -32.77
N LEU A 116 -13.66 -15.54 -32.78
CA LEU A 116 -12.98 -16.11 -31.63
C LEU A 116 -12.26 -15.00 -30.88
N ARG A 117 -12.52 -14.86 -29.59
CA ARG A 117 -11.95 -13.83 -28.72
C ARG A 117 -11.13 -14.47 -27.60
N PHE A 118 -9.94 -13.91 -27.38
CA PHE A 118 -9.10 -14.16 -26.20
C PHE A 118 -9.01 -12.86 -25.41
N ASP A 119 -9.37 -12.86 -24.13
CA ASP A 119 -9.34 -11.66 -23.29
C ASP A 119 -7.96 -11.39 -22.65
N GLY A 120 -7.05 -12.36 -22.66
CA GLY A 120 -5.69 -12.22 -22.15
C GLY A 120 -4.86 -13.51 -22.22
N VAL A 121 -3.69 -13.43 -22.84
CA VAL A 121 -2.75 -14.55 -23.03
C VAL A 121 -1.32 -14.02 -22.89
N ASP A 122 -0.57 -14.58 -21.95
CA ASP A 122 0.79 -14.14 -21.64
C ASP A 122 1.85 -15.09 -22.23
N SER A 123 2.81 -14.66 -23.06
CA SER A 123 3.01 -13.29 -23.60
C SER A 123 2.87 -13.16 -25.13
N PHE A 124 3.04 -14.27 -25.84
CA PHE A 124 2.81 -14.37 -27.27
C PHE A 124 2.08 -15.67 -27.56
N PHE A 125 1.06 -15.63 -28.43
CA PHE A 125 0.41 -16.85 -28.86
C PHE A 125 0.10 -16.89 -30.34
N THR A 126 0.08 -18.10 -30.90
CA THR A 126 -0.45 -18.38 -32.24
C THR A 126 -1.65 -19.32 -32.10
N ALA A 127 -2.71 -19.07 -32.88
CA ALA A 127 -3.95 -19.85 -32.84
C ALA A 127 -4.26 -20.52 -34.19
N TRP A 128 -4.82 -21.73 -34.12
CA TRP A 128 -5.30 -22.50 -35.26
C TRP A 128 -6.70 -23.04 -34.98
N LEU A 129 -7.56 -23.02 -35.99
CA LEU A 129 -8.86 -23.68 -35.95
C LEU A 129 -8.92 -24.72 -37.06
N ASN A 130 -9.20 -25.97 -36.69
CA ASN A 130 -9.31 -27.09 -37.62
C ASN A 130 -8.07 -27.26 -38.53
N GLY A 131 -6.86 -27.09 -37.97
CA GLY A 131 -5.59 -27.13 -38.69
C GLY A 131 -5.28 -25.88 -39.52
N GLN A 132 -6.19 -24.90 -39.62
CA GLN A 132 -5.95 -23.65 -40.33
C GLN A 132 -5.43 -22.58 -39.37
N ARG A 133 -4.29 -21.97 -39.70
CA ARG A 133 -3.71 -20.89 -38.89
C ARG A 133 -4.60 -19.65 -39.00
N LEU A 134 -5.03 -19.14 -37.84
CA LEU A 134 -5.76 -17.89 -37.74
C LEU A 134 -4.81 -16.69 -37.73
N GLY A 135 -3.73 -16.79 -36.94
CA GLY A 135 -2.84 -15.66 -36.71
C GLY A 135 -2.10 -15.76 -35.37
N TYR A 136 -1.50 -14.66 -34.95
CA TYR A 136 -0.82 -14.52 -33.65
C TYR A 136 -1.05 -13.12 -33.07
N ALA A 137 -0.82 -12.96 -31.76
CA ALA A 137 -0.89 -11.67 -31.09
C ALA A 137 0.07 -11.60 -29.87
N THR A 138 0.46 -10.37 -29.52
CA THR A 138 1.14 -9.96 -28.27
C THR A 138 0.26 -8.99 -27.47
N GLY A 139 0.74 -8.47 -26.33
CA GLY A 139 -0.03 -7.57 -25.47
C GLY A 139 -0.88 -8.38 -24.51
N SER A 140 -0.22 -8.88 -23.47
CA SER A 140 -0.72 -9.96 -22.63
C SER A 140 -2.06 -9.66 -21.96
N ARG A 141 -2.27 -8.39 -21.57
CA ARG A 141 -3.46 -7.95 -20.82
C ARG A 141 -4.52 -7.31 -21.70
N LEU A 142 -4.36 -7.42 -23.02
CA LEU A 142 -5.24 -6.80 -24.01
C LEU A 142 -5.95 -7.88 -24.86
N PRO A 143 -7.25 -7.70 -25.20
CA PRO A 143 -7.97 -8.71 -25.95
C PRO A 143 -7.47 -8.84 -27.40
N SER A 144 -7.69 -10.01 -28.00
CA SER A 144 -7.44 -10.32 -29.40
C SER A 144 -8.62 -11.08 -30.01
N GLU A 145 -9.13 -10.62 -31.15
CA GLU A 145 -10.26 -11.25 -31.86
C GLU A 145 -9.84 -11.75 -33.24
N PHE A 146 -10.32 -12.92 -33.65
CA PHE A 146 -10.07 -13.51 -34.98
C PHE A 146 -11.39 -13.85 -35.66
N ASP A 147 -11.53 -13.53 -36.94
CA ASP A 147 -12.64 -14.04 -37.75
C ASP A 147 -12.42 -15.53 -38.06
N VAL A 148 -13.32 -16.37 -37.59
CA VAL A 148 -13.24 -17.82 -37.76
C VAL A 148 -14.34 -18.36 -38.68
N THR A 149 -15.13 -17.49 -39.31
CA THR A 149 -16.32 -17.86 -40.10
C THR A 149 -16.01 -18.89 -41.18
N ALA A 150 -14.89 -18.71 -41.90
CA ALA A 150 -14.49 -19.60 -43.00
C ALA A 150 -13.92 -20.96 -42.53
N HIS A 151 -13.55 -21.08 -41.26
CA HIS A 151 -12.84 -22.23 -40.71
C HIS A 151 -13.66 -23.02 -39.70
N LEU A 152 -14.68 -22.41 -39.11
CA LEU A 152 -15.63 -23.05 -38.20
C LEU A 152 -16.50 -24.07 -38.96
N ARG A 153 -16.74 -25.22 -38.33
CA ARG A 153 -17.63 -26.28 -38.83
C ARG A 153 -18.89 -26.29 -37.97
N PRO A 154 -19.98 -25.62 -38.38
CA PRO A 154 -21.16 -25.49 -37.53
C PRO A 154 -21.84 -26.83 -37.28
N GLY A 155 -22.30 -27.07 -36.04
CA GLY A 155 -22.98 -28.29 -35.64
C GLY A 155 -22.10 -29.54 -35.59
N ALA A 156 -20.79 -29.41 -35.82
CA ALA A 156 -19.80 -30.48 -35.80
C ALA A 156 -18.68 -30.20 -34.78
N ASP A 157 -17.83 -31.19 -34.55
CA ASP A 157 -16.65 -31.03 -33.71
C ASP A 157 -15.60 -30.16 -34.42
N ASN A 158 -15.05 -29.22 -33.67
CA ASN A 158 -14.01 -28.31 -34.07
C ASN A 158 -12.82 -28.48 -33.12
N VAL A 159 -11.62 -28.32 -33.64
CA VAL A 159 -10.39 -28.37 -32.84
C VAL A 159 -9.75 -26.99 -32.86
N LEU A 160 -9.68 -26.35 -31.70
CA LEU A 160 -8.90 -25.15 -31.45
C LEU A 160 -7.56 -25.56 -30.85
N ALA A 161 -6.47 -25.17 -31.51
CA ALA A 161 -5.11 -25.36 -31.02
C ALA A 161 -4.46 -24.00 -30.81
N VAL A 162 -3.74 -23.84 -29.70
CA VAL A 162 -3.05 -22.60 -29.33
C VAL A 162 -1.66 -22.94 -28.84
N ARG A 163 -0.65 -22.21 -29.31
CA ARG A 163 0.71 -22.28 -28.76
C ARG A 163 1.03 -20.95 -28.12
N VAL A 164 1.50 -20.98 -26.88
CA VAL A 164 1.87 -19.82 -26.06
C VAL A 164 3.35 -19.90 -25.72
N HIS A 165 4.07 -18.79 -25.85
CA HIS A 165 5.46 -18.64 -25.44
C HIS A 165 5.54 -17.70 -24.23
N GLN A 166 6.35 -18.05 -23.24
CA GLN A 166 6.58 -17.22 -22.06
C GLN A 166 7.29 -15.92 -22.42
N TRP A 167 8.37 -16.02 -23.19
CA TRP A 167 9.15 -14.86 -23.64
C TRP A 167 8.89 -14.52 -25.10
N SER A 168 8.74 -13.24 -25.38
CA SER A 168 8.63 -12.69 -26.74
C SER A 168 9.21 -11.29 -26.81
N ALA A 169 9.26 -10.71 -28.01
CA ALA A 169 9.54 -9.29 -28.19
C ALA A 169 8.58 -8.44 -27.33
N GLY A 170 7.31 -8.85 -27.21
CA GLY A 170 6.32 -8.17 -26.37
C GLY A 170 6.71 -8.12 -24.89
N SER A 171 7.52 -9.05 -24.39
CA SER A 171 7.99 -9.07 -23.00
C SER A 171 8.88 -7.87 -22.64
N TYR A 172 9.56 -7.25 -23.62
CA TYR A 172 10.31 -5.99 -23.41
C TYR A 172 9.42 -4.77 -23.18
N LEU A 173 8.10 -4.91 -23.32
CA LEU A 173 7.10 -3.88 -23.06
C LEU A 173 6.24 -4.22 -21.83
N GLU A 174 6.60 -5.27 -21.10
CA GLU A 174 5.79 -5.87 -20.03
C GLU A 174 6.65 -6.17 -18.80
N ASP A 175 7.55 -5.24 -18.46
CA ASP A 175 8.52 -5.33 -17.36
C ASP A 175 7.99 -4.72 -16.05
N GLN A 176 6.71 -4.94 -15.75
CA GLN A 176 6.10 -4.47 -14.51
C GLN A 176 6.72 -5.15 -13.28
N ASP A 177 6.77 -4.43 -12.15
CA ASP A 177 7.13 -4.98 -10.83
C ASP A 177 6.08 -6.00 -10.35
N MET A 178 6.18 -7.25 -10.82
CA MET A 178 5.22 -8.31 -10.52
C MET A 178 5.79 -9.71 -10.83
N TRP A 179 5.00 -10.75 -10.53
CA TRP A 179 5.32 -12.11 -10.97
C TRP A 179 5.24 -12.29 -12.48
N TRP A 180 6.28 -12.88 -13.07
CA TRP A 180 6.25 -13.45 -14.42
C TRP A 180 5.49 -14.78 -14.41
N LEU A 181 4.28 -14.77 -14.96
CA LEU A 181 3.35 -15.90 -14.99
C LEU A 181 2.68 -15.98 -16.36
N SER A 182 2.69 -17.15 -16.98
CA SER A 182 2.31 -17.29 -18.40
C SER A 182 1.21 -18.30 -18.63
N GLY A 183 0.52 -18.17 -19.76
CA GLY A 183 -0.63 -18.99 -20.13
C GLY A 183 -1.83 -18.18 -20.59
N ILE A 184 -2.91 -18.88 -20.92
CA ILE A 184 -4.21 -18.27 -21.22
C ILE A 184 -4.88 -17.98 -19.88
N PHE A 185 -4.71 -16.76 -19.36
CA PHE A 185 -5.08 -16.39 -17.99
C PHE A 185 -6.39 -15.59 -17.89
N ARG A 186 -7.02 -15.26 -19.01
CA ARG A 186 -8.40 -14.75 -19.09
C ARG A 186 -9.25 -15.56 -20.07
N ASP A 187 -10.53 -15.20 -20.16
CA ASP A 187 -11.54 -15.95 -20.89
C ASP A 187 -11.23 -16.13 -22.37
N VAL A 188 -11.70 -17.27 -22.90
CA VAL A 188 -11.76 -17.55 -24.34
C VAL A 188 -13.21 -17.74 -24.73
N THR A 189 -13.70 -16.96 -25.69
CA THR A 189 -15.10 -16.98 -26.10
C THR A 189 -15.24 -17.04 -27.61
N LEU A 190 -16.23 -17.80 -28.06
CA LEU A 190 -16.68 -17.79 -29.44
C LEU A 190 -17.97 -16.96 -29.52
N LEU A 191 -17.97 -15.94 -30.37
CA LEU A 191 -19.04 -14.96 -30.50
C LEU A 191 -19.71 -15.10 -31.87
N ALA A 192 -21.04 -15.13 -31.90
CA ALA A 192 -21.78 -14.96 -33.13
C ALA A 192 -22.01 -13.47 -33.39
N ARG A 193 -21.79 -13.02 -34.63
CA ARG A 193 -22.05 -11.65 -35.10
C ARG A 193 -23.12 -11.72 -36.21
N PRO A 194 -24.39 -11.42 -35.90
CA PRO A 194 -25.47 -11.41 -36.88
C PRO A 194 -25.22 -10.43 -38.03
N ALA A 195 -25.77 -10.69 -39.22
CA ALA A 195 -25.69 -9.74 -40.32
C ALA A 195 -26.47 -8.46 -39.97
N GLY A 196 -25.80 -7.30 -39.98
CA GLY A 196 -26.39 -6.02 -39.54
C GLY A 196 -26.22 -5.73 -38.04
N SER A 197 -25.43 -6.53 -37.31
CA SER A 197 -24.95 -6.22 -35.96
C SER A 197 -24.03 -5.01 -35.96
N VAL A 198 -23.97 -4.29 -34.85
CA VAL A 198 -22.97 -3.23 -34.60
C VAL A 198 -21.63 -3.90 -34.31
N HIS A 199 -20.56 -3.55 -35.02
CA HIS A 199 -19.22 -3.99 -34.63
C HIS A 199 -18.74 -3.24 -33.39
N ASP A 200 -18.86 -1.91 -33.38
CA ASP A 200 -18.36 -1.02 -32.33
C ASP A 200 -19.24 0.23 -32.15
N PHE A 201 -19.19 0.81 -30.95
CA PHE A 201 -19.90 2.04 -30.63
C PHE A 201 -19.19 2.85 -29.55
N THR A 202 -19.43 4.17 -29.54
CA THR A 202 -18.94 5.11 -28.52
C THR A 202 -20.13 5.83 -27.88
N VAL A 203 -20.19 5.84 -26.55
CA VAL A 203 -21.18 6.58 -25.76
C VAL A 203 -20.57 7.90 -25.30
N HIS A 204 -21.22 9.00 -25.64
CA HIS A 204 -20.93 10.34 -25.16
C HIS A 204 -22.07 10.77 -24.22
N ALA A 205 -21.78 10.89 -22.93
CA ALA A 205 -22.75 11.24 -21.90
C ALA A 205 -22.23 12.40 -21.05
N ASP A 206 -22.48 13.61 -21.53
CA ASP A 206 -21.94 14.84 -20.97
C ASP A 206 -22.92 15.52 -20.01
N TYR A 207 -22.41 16.28 -19.04
CA TYR A 207 -23.20 16.95 -18.00
C TYR A 207 -22.78 18.41 -17.88
N ASP A 208 -23.76 19.33 -17.91
CA ASP A 208 -23.51 20.78 -17.91
C ASP A 208 -23.74 21.46 -16.55
N GLY A 209 -24.06 20.69 -15.51
CA GLY A 209 -24.38 21.21 -14.18
C GLY A 209 -25.84 21.04 -13.79
N GLU A 210 -26.74 20.84 -14.76
CA GLU A 210 -28.16 20.57 -14.52
C GLU A 210 -28.70 19.48 -15.46
N THR A 211 -28.37 19.56 -16.75
CA THR A 211 -28.90 18.68 -17.80
C THR A 211 -27.82 17.79 -18.40
N GLY A 212 -28.27 16.76 -19.12
CA GLY A 212 -27.38 15.82 -19.82
C GLY A 212 -27.48 15.96 -21.34
N THR A 213 -26.38 15.71 -22.05
CA THR A 213 -26.39 15.48 -23.50
C THR A 213 -25.90 14.07 -23.78
N LEU A 214 -26.72 13.27 -24.45
CA LEU A 214 -26.40 11.89 -24.84
C LEU A 214 -26.27 11.79 -26.35
N ARG A 215 -25.16 11.19 -26.80
CA ARG A 215 -24.98 10.74 -28.18
C ARG A 215 -24.30 9.37 -28.16
N VAL A 216 -24.79 8.45 -28.98
CA VAL A 216 -24.14 7.14 -29.17
C VAL A 216 -23.78 7.00 -30.64
N ASP A 217 -22.49 7.05 -30.95
CA ASP A 217 -21.97 6.75 -32.28
C ASP A 217 -21.84 5.25 -32.45
N ALA A 218 -22.35 4.69 -33.55
CA ALA A 218 -22.27 3.26 -33.84
C ALA A 218 -21.97 3.03 -35.32
N ASP A 219 -21.33 1.91 -35.65
CA ASP A 219 -21.17 1.52 -37.05
C ASP A 219 -22.48 0.94 -37.61
N GLY A 220 -23.08 1.67 -38.54
CA GLY A 220 -24.33 1.26 -39.20
C GLY A 220 -25.59 1.82 -38.54
N ALA A 221 -26.75 1.37 -39.04
CA ALA A 221 -28.04 1.88 -38.60
C ALA A 221 -28.49 1.19 -37.29
N ALA A 222 -28.51 1.95 -36.20
CA ALA A 222 -28.98 1.51 -34.88
C ALA A 222 -29.87 2.58 -34.22
N ARG A 223 -30.69 2.18 -33.26
CA ARG A 223 -31.49 3.07 -32.40
C ARG A 223 -31.01 2.99 -30.95
N VAL A 224 -30.99 4.12 -30.27
CA VAL A 224 -30.63 4.26 -28.86
C VAL A 224 -31.91 4.40 -28.05
N LEU A 225 -32.11 3.48 -27.11
CA LEU A 225 -33.27 3.45 -26.22
C LEU A 225 -32.81 3.68 -24.78
N VAL A 226 -33.30 4.71 -24.11
CA VAL A 226 -33.08 4.93 -22.66
C VAL A 226 -34.42 5.24 -22.00
N PRO A 227 -35.20 4.21 -21.61
CA PRO A 227 -36.59 4.39 -21.18
C PRO A 227 -36.76 5.36 -20.00
N SER A 228 -35.85 5.33 -19.02
CA SER A 228 -35.91 6.22 -17.85
C SER A 228 -35.71 7.71 -18.18
N LEU A 229 -35.14 8.01 -19.35
CA LEU A 229 -34.93 9.37 -19.86
C LEU A 229 -35.85 9.72 -21.03
N GLY A 230 -36.72 8.80 -21.45
CA GLY A 230 -37.58 8.97 -22.62
C GLY A 230 -36.82 9.08 -23.95
N VAL A 231 -35.58 8.57 -24.02
CA VAL A 231 -34.76 8.61 -25.24
C VAL A 231 -35.17 7.46 -26.16
N ASP A 232 -35.52 7.80 -27.39
CA ASP A 232 -35.67 6.88 -28.52
C ASP A 232 -35.20 7.60 -29.81
N ALA A 233 -33.89 7.52 -30.08
CA ALA A 233 -33.23 8.30 -31.13
C ALA A 233 -32.41 7.40 -32.07
N ALA A 234 -32.03 7.92 -33.24
CA ALA A 234 -31.07 7.22 -34.08
C ALA A 234 -29.64 7.36 -33.49
N ALA A 235 -28.80 6.34 -33.66
CA ALA A 235 -27.39 6.46 -33.32
C ALA A 235 -26.74 7.61 -34.13
N GLY A 236 -25.88 8.38 -33.48
CA GLY A 236 -25.24 9.58 -34.02
C GLY A 236 -26.00 10.90 -33.82
N GLU A 237 -27.23 10.87 -33.29
CA GLU A 237 -27.98 12.07 -32.93
C GLU A 237 -27.61 12.56 -31.53
N ASP A 238 -27.45 13.87 -31.37
CA ASP A 238 -27.35 14.52 -30.05
C ASP A 238 -28.73 14.66 -29.43
N VAL A 239 -28.92 14.09 -28.25
CA VAL A 239 -30.16 14.13 -27.48
C VAL A 239 -29.93 14.87 -26.17
N ALA A 240 -30.48 16.08 -26.06
CA ALA A 240 -30.59 16.76 -24.78
C ALA A 240 -31.64 16.04 -23.92
N VAL A 241 -31.25 15.60 -22.73
CA VAL A 241 -32.12 14.99 -21.73
C VAL A 241 -32.30 15.96 -20.57
N GLY A 242 -33.44 15.86 -19.85
CA GLY A 242 -33.85 16.79 -18.79
C GLY A 242 -32.86 16.88 -17.61
N PRO A 243 -33.29 17.32 -16.40
CA PRO A 243 -32.37 17.25 -15.27
C PRO A 243 -31.95 15.79 -15.05
N VAL A 244 -30.64 15.54 -15.05
CA VAL A 244 -30.05 14.22 -14.82
C VAL A 244 -29.26 14.22 -13.52
N GLU A 245 -29.25 13.08 -12.84
CA GLU A 245 -28.35 12.83 -11.73
C GLU A 245 -26.98 12.45 -12.32
N PRO A 246 -25.92 13.23 -12.09
CA PRO A 246 -24.62 12.95 -12.66
C PRO A 246 -23.95 11.77 -11.97
N TRP A 247 -23.09 11.06 -12.71
CA TRP A 247 -22.23 10.02 -12.17
C TRP A 247 -21.01 10.65 -11.46
N SER A 248 -20.66 10.10 -10.30
CA SER A 248 -19.43 10.38 -9.54
C SER A 248 -19.06 9.16 -8.68
N ALA A 249 -17.85 9.13 -8.11
CA ALA A 249 -17.46 8.04 -7.20
C ALA A 249 -18.32 7.98 -5.91
N GLU A 250 -18.92 9.10 -5.50
CA GLU A 250 -19.78 9.19 -4.32
C GLU A 250 -21.26 8.86 -4.62
N SER A 251 -21.71 9.20 -5.83
CA SER A 251 -23.06 8.96 -6.36
C SER A 251 -22.98 8.34 -7.76
N PRO A 252 -22.80 7.01 -7.87
CA PRO A 252 -22.56 6.34 -9.14
C PRO A 252 -23.85 6.08 -9.93
N ARG A 253 -24.57 7.13 -10.30
CA ARG A 253 -25.82 6.99 -11.06
C ARG A 253 -25.55 6.45 -12.47
N LEU A 254 -26.12 5.29 -12.77
CA LEU A 254 -26.11 4.69 -14.11
C LEU A 254 -27.54 4.59 -14.66
N TYR A 255 -27.74 5.03 -15.89
CA TYR A 255 -28.99 4.89 -16.64
C TYR A 255 -28.89 3.70 -17.58
N ASP A 256 -29.82 2.75 -17.43
CA ASP A 256 -29.90 1.58 -18.30
C ASP A 256 -30.51 1.96 -19.66
N GLY A 257 -29.83 1.56 -20.72
CA GLY A 257 -30.29 1.74 -22.09
C GLY A 257 -29.91 0.56 -22.99
N GLU A 258 -30.30 0.66 -24.25
CA GLU A 258 -30.00 -0.33 -25.27
C GLU A 258 -29.63 0.35 -26.59
N LEU A 259 -28.63 -0.21 -27.28
CA LEU A 259 -28.36 0.05 -28.68
C LEU A 259 -28.95 -1.09 -29.51
N VAL A 260 -29.93 -0.77 -30.34
CA VAL A 260 -30.79 -1.76 -31.00
C VAL A 260 -30.65 -1.67 -32.52
N THR A 261 -30.31 -2.80 -33.14
CA THR A 261 -30.43 -3.01 -34.59
C THR A 261 -31.63 -3.91 -34.89
N ALA A 262 -31.83 -4.26 -36.16
CA ALA A 262 -32.82 -5.27 -36.53
C ALA A 262 -32.46 -6.70 -36.03
N THR A 263 -31.21 -6.94 -35.62
CA THR A 263 -30.67 -8.29 -35.37
C THR A 263 -29.89 -8.45 -34.08
N GLU A 264 -29.65 -7.37 -33.33
CA GLU A 264 -28.86 -7.37 -32.10
C GLU A 264 -29.35 -6.24 -31.17
N ARG A 265 -29.37 -6.53 -29.88
CA ARG A 265 -29.59 -5.59 -28.78
C ARG A 265 -28.37 -5.60 -27.87
N ILE A 266 -27.71 -4.46 -27.73
CA ILE A 266 -26.53 -4.27 -26.89
C ILE A 266 -26.97 -3.47 -25.66
N ALA A 267 -26.63 -3.95 -24.46
CA ALA A 267 -26.91 -3.23 -23.22
C ALA A 267 -25.97 -2.03 -23.07
N LEU A 268 -26.52 -0.88 -22.69
CA LEU A 268 -25.78 0.35 -22.38
C LEU A 268 -25.95 0.68 -20.90
N ARG A 269 -24.85 1.03 -20.23
CA ARG A 269 -24.86 1.61 -18.88
C ARG A 269 -24.29 3.01 -18.96
N ILE A 270 -25.14 4.02 -18.81
CA ILE A 270 -24.82 5.41 -19.13
C ILE A 270 -24.65 6.21 -17.84
N GLY A 271 -23.44 6.72 -17.58
CA GLY A 271 -23.17 7.67 -16.49
C GLY A 271 -22.89 9.06 -17.05
N PHE A 272 -23.78 10.03 -16.82
CA PHE A 272 -23.58 11.41 -17.26
C PHE A 272 -22.51 12.08 -16.42
N ARG A 273 -21.39 12.45 -17.01
CA ARG A 273 -20.32 13.16 -16.29
C ARG A 273 -19.39 13.93 -17.24
N ARG A 274 -18.87 15.06 -16.77
CA ARG A 274 -17.84 15.82 -17.48
C ARG A 274 -16.52 15.77 -16.72
N VAL A 275 -15.45 15.34 -17.39
CA VAL A 275 -14.07 15.48 -16.89
C VAL A 275 -13.42 16.63 -17.64
N ALA A 276 -12.73 17.51 -16.94
CA ALA A 276 -11.99 18.62 -17.56
C ALA A 276 -10.72 18.96 -16.78
N VAL A 277 -9.72 19.52 -17.46
CA VAL A 277 -8.60 20.21 -16.82
C VAL A 277 -8.78 21.70 -17.05
N GLU A 278 -9.17 22.43 -16.00
CA GLU A 278 -9.55 23.84 -16.07
C GLU A 278 -8.86 24.60 -14.94
N ASN A 279 -8.25 25.75 -15.25
CA ASN A 279 -7.55 26.59 -14.26
C ASN A 279 -6.50 25.84 -13.42
N GLY A 280 -5.80 24.86 -14.01
CA GLY A 280 -4.79 24.06 -13.33
C GLY A 280 -5.36 22.95 -12.42
N LEU A 281 -6.67 22.68 -12.49
CA LEU A 281 -7.35 21.66 -11.71
C LEU A 281 -8.03 20.63 -12.62
N LEU A 282 -7.91 19.36 -12.26
CA LEU A 282 -8.75 18.28 -12.78
C LEU A 282 -10.10 18.32 -12.07
N THR A 283 -11.19 18.41 -12.84
CA THR A 283 -12.54 18.46 -12.30
C THR A 283 -13.41 17.32 -12.84
N VAL A 284 -14.34 16.86 -12.01
CA VAL A 284 -15.48 16.02 -12.41
C VAL A 284 -16.75 16.80 -12.09
N ASN A 285 -17.59 17.01 -13.09
CA ASN A 285 -18.83 17.79 -12.98
C ASN A 285 -18.61 19.21 -12.42
N GLY A 286 -17.49 19.83 -12.82
CA GLY A 286 -17.10 21.18 -12.39
C GLY A 286 -16.54 21.28 -10.97
N ARG A 287 -16.33 20.15 -10.28
CA ARG A 287 -15.73 20.11 -8.94
C ARG A 287 -14.35 19.49 -8.97
N ARG A 288 -13.41 20.10 -8.22
CA ARG A 288 -12.07 19.55 -8.00
C ARG A 288 -12.18 18.14 -7.41
N VAL A 289 -11.45 17.20 -7.98
CA VAL A 289 -11.33 15.84 -7.46
C VAL A 289 -10.20 15.78 -6.44
N LEU A 290 -10.41 15.11 -5.31
CA LEU A 290 -9.32 14.70 -4.43
C LEU A 290 -9.19 13.18 -4.47
N PHE A 291 -8.15 12.67 -5.13
CA PHE A 291 -7.89 11.24 -5.23
C PHE A 291 -7.41 10.68 -3.90
N ARG A 292 -8.24 9.84 -3.30
CA ARG A 292 -7.95 8.95 -2.17
C ARG A 292 -7.78 7.55 -2.76
N GLY A 293 -6.75 7.40 -3.58
CA GLY A 293 -6.59 6.29 -4.49
C GLY A 293 -5.64 5.20 -4.00
N VAL A 294 -5.68 4.07 -4.68
CA VAL A 294 -4.71 2.96 -4.55
C VAL A 294 -4.31 2.45 -5.93
N ASN A 295 -3.05 2.05 -6.11
CA ASN A 295 -2.62 1.22 -7.23
C ASN A 295 -3.12 -0.21 -7.00
N ARG A 296 -3.57 -0.90 -8.05
CA ARG A 296 -4.07 -2.27 -7.95
C ARG A 296 -3.59 -3.11 -9.13
N HIS A 297 -2.74 -4.07 -8.83
CA HIS A 297 -2.53 -5.24 -9.67
C HIS A 297 -3.67 -6.27 -9.53
N GLU A 298 -3.92 -7.02 -10.61
CA GLU A 298 -4.82 -8.18 -10.56
C GLU A 298 -4.11 -9.38 -9.92
N PHE A 299 -4.41 -9.71 -8.67
CA PHE A 299 -3.73 -10.84 -8.00
C PHE A 299 -4.60 -11.66 -7.06
N HIS A 300 -4.41 -12.97 -7.11
CA HIS A 300 -4.92 -13.93 -6.13
C HIS A 300 -3.82 -14.93 -5.75
N PRO A 301 -3.63 -15.24 -4.44
CA PRO A 301 -2.48 -16.03 -3.95
C PRO A 301 -2.42 -17.45 -4.52
N ASP A 302 -3.56 -18.01 -4.95
CA ASP A 302 -3.66 -19.34 -5.54
C ASP A 302 -3.87 -19.35 -7.08
N ARG A 303 -4.13 -18.19 -7.70
CA ARG A 303 -4.54 -18.11 -9.13
C ARG A 303 -3.74 -17.08 -9.94
N GLY A 304 -2.84 -16.31 -9.33
CA GLY A 304 -2.12 -15.24 -10.01
C GLY A 304 -3.10 -14.20 -10.55
N ARG A 305 -2.98 -13.84 -11.84
CA ARG A 305 -3.85 -12.87 -12.52
C ARG A 305 -5.18 -13.45 -13.02
N ALA A 306 -5.42 -14.75 -12.88
CA ALA A 306 -6.68 -15.39 -13.28
C ALA A 306 -7.79 -15.15 -12.23
N LEU A 307 -8.22 -13.89 -12.11
CA LEU A 307 -9.26 -13.45 -11.17
C LEU A 307 -10.67 -13.84 -11.62
N THR A 308 -11.53 -14.09 -10.64
CA THR A 308 -12.97 -14.22 -10.82
C THR A 308 -13.65 -12.86 -10.63
N ARG A 309 -14.89 -12.71 -11.12
CA ARG A 309 -15.72 -11.53 -10.82
C ARG A 309 -15.92 -11.32 -9.32
N GLN A 310 -15.98 -12.38 -8.53
CA GLN A 310 -16.13 -12.27 -7.09
C GLN A 310 -14.86 -11.68 -6.45
N ASP A 311 -13.66 -12.10 -6.85
CA ASP A 311 -12.40 -11.54 -6.35
C ASP A 311 -12.33 -10.03 -6.59
N MET A 312 -12.71 -9.61 -7.81
CA MET A 312 -12.77 -8.20 -8.19
C MET A 312 -13.82 -7.42 -7.39
N LEU A 313 -14.99 -8.00 -7.16
CA LEU A 313 -16.03 -7.38 -6.33
C LEU A 313 -15.56 -7.23 -4.88
N ASP A 314 -14.93 -8.26 -4.32
CA ASP A 314 -14.43 -8.23 -2.93
C ASP A 314 -13.42 -7.09 -2.73
N ASP A 315 -12.52 -6.87 -3.71
CA ASP A 315 -11.60 -5.73 -3.72
C ASP A 315 -12.35 -4.39 -3.74
N VAL A 316 -13.27 -4.20 -4.69
CA VAL A 316 -14.06 -2.95 -4.81
C VAL A 316 -14.83 -2.65 -3.53
N LEU A 317 -15.49 -3.66 -2.96
CA LEU A 317 -16.25 -3.49 -1.71
C LEU A 317 -15.34 -3.15 -0.53
N LEU A 318 -14.16 -3.78 -0.44
CA LEU A 318 -13.21 -3.51 0.62
C LEU A 318 -12.62 -2.10 0.50
N MET A 319 -12.31 -1.64 -0.71
CA MET A 319 -11.89 -0.25 -0.99
C MET A 319 -12.94 0.75 -0.53
N LYS A 320 -14.21 0.58 -0.92
CA LYS A 320 -15.32 1.47 -0.50
C LYS A 320 -15.50 1.51 1.01
N ARG A 321 -15.34 0.38 1.70
CA ARG A 321 -15.40 0.28 3.18
C ARG A 321 -14.27 1.02 3.89
N HIS A 322 -13.17 1.30 3.17
CA HIS A 322 -11.98 1.99 3.68
C HIS A 322 -11.79 3.39 3.07
N ASN A 323 -12.88 4.02 2.63
CA ASN A 323 -12.92 5.41 2.15
C ASN A 323 -12.11 5.69 0.86
N VAL A 324 -11.63 4.65 0.17
CA VAL A 324 -10.98 4.76 -1.14
C VAL A 324 -12.02 5.19 -2.18
N ASN A 325 -11.67 6.17 -3.02
CA ASN A 325 -12.55 6.67 -4.10
C ASN A 325 -11.97 6.48 -5.50
N ALA A 326 -10.74 6.00 -5.63
CA ALA A 326 -10.07 5.88 -6.92
C ALA A 326 -9.12 4.69 -7.00
N VAL A 327 -8.90 4.17 -8.21
CA VAL A 327 -7.97 3.09 -8.51
C VAL A 327 -7.15 3.43 -9.74
N ARG A 328 -5.84 3.17 -9.70
CA ARG A 328 -4.98 3.09 -10.89
C ARG A 328 -4.73 1.63 -11.21
N THR A 329 -4.92 1.24 -12.45
CA THR A 329 -4.80 -0.16 -12.90
C THR A 329 -3.34 -0.49 -13.21
N SER A 330 -2.51 -0.55 -12.18
CA SER A 330 -1.06 -0.75 -12.30
C SER A 330 -0.71 -2.14 -12.87
N HIS A 331 0.07 -2.26 -13.94
CA HIS A 331 0.35 -1.26 -14.99
C HIS A 331 -0.13 -1.76 -16.34
N TYR A 332 -1.41 -2.08 -16.39
CA TYR A 332 -2.08 -2.64 -17.55
C TYR A 332 -3.60 -2.62 -17.38
N PRO A 333 -4.36 -2.74 -18.49
CA PRO A 333 -5.81 -2.70 -18.39
C PRO A 333 -6.33 -3.95 -17.66
N PRO A 334 -7.25 -3.79 -16.70
CA PRO A 334 -7.74 -4.91 -15.89
C PRO A 334 -8.68 -5.80 -16.71
N HIS A 335 -9.19 -6.88 -16.12
CA HIS A 335 -10.32 -7.60 -16.70
C HIS A 335 -11.52 -6.63 -16.85
N PRO A 336 -12.26 -6.61 -17.98
CA PRO A 336 -13.36 -5.64 -18.20
C PRO A 336 -14.43 -5.59 -17.10
N HIS A 337 -14.77 -6.74 -16.51
CA HIS A 337 -15.67 -6.80 -15.34
C HIS A 337 -15.23 -5.93 -14.15
N PHE A 338 -13.94 -5.62 -13.98
CA PHE A 338 -13.50 -4.71 -12.92
C PHE A 338 -14.01 -3.29 -13.17
N LEU A 339 -13.92 -2.80 -14.41
CA LEU A 339 -14.45 -1.48 -14.79
C LEU A 339 -15.98 -1.44 -14.67
N ASP A 340 -16.66 -2.55 -14.98
CA ASP A 340 -18.10 -2.66 -14.73
C ASP A 340 -18.47 -2.43 -13.26
N LEU A 341 -17.66 -2.98 -12.34
CA LEU A 341 -17.82 -2.83 -10.90
C LEU A 341 -17.46 -1.41 -10.44
N CYS A 342 -16.42 -0.79 -11.00
CA CYS A 342 -16.06 0.60 -10.70
C CYS A 342 -17.17 1.58 -11.11
N ASP A 343 -17.85 1.34 -12.25
CA ASP A 343 -19.02 2.11 -12.64
C ASP A 343 -20.18 1.96 -11.66
N GLU A 344 -20.45 0.73 -11.22
CA GLU A 344 -21.61 0.36 -10.38
C GLU A 344 -21.46 0.83 -8.92
N TYR A 345 -20.26 0.66 -8.34
CA TYR A 345 -20.00 0.98 -6.93
C TYR A 345 -19.36 2.35 -6.72
N GLY A 346 -18.94 3.01 -7.81
CA GLY A 346 -18.37 4.35 -7.79
C GLY A 346 -16.92 4.37 -7.33
N LEU A 347 -16.00 4.14 -8.27
CA LEU A 347 -14.57 4.42 -8.13
C LEU A 347 -14.11 5.17 -9.38
N TYR A 348 -13.34 6.25 -9.20
CA TYR A 348 -12.63 6.87 -10.31
C TYR A 348 -11.49 5.96 -10.77
N VAL A 349 -11.30 5.80 -12.08
CA VAL A 349 -10.27 4.92 -12.64
C VAL A 349 -9.28 5.72 -13.48
N VAL A 350 -8.00 5.50 -13.19
CA VAL A 350 -6.89 5.78 -14.11
C VAL A 350 -6.57 4.47 -14.80
N ASP A 351 -7.06 4.32 -16.03
CA ASP A 351 -6.90 3.09 -16.81
C ASP A 351 -5.59 3.18 -17.61
N GLU A 352 -4.71 2.21 -17.41
CA GLU A 352 -3.31 2.30 -17.82
C GLU A 352 -2.96 1.28 -18.89
N CYS A 353 -2.30 1.77 -19.94
CA CYS A 353 -1.86 0.96 -21.06
C CYS A 353 -0.88 -0.12 -20.58
N ASP A 354 -0.95 -1.28 -21.25
CA ASP A 354 -0.06 -2.41 -20.97
C ASP A 354 1.35 -2.13 -21.50
N LEU A 355 2.12 -1.28 -20.82
CA LEU A 355 3.41 -0.77 -21.29
C LEU A 355 4.34 -0.40 -20.12
N GLU A 356 5.42 -1.15 -19.98
CA GLU A 356 6.53 -0.83 -19.06
C GLU A 356 7.85 -1.38 -19.61
N THR A 357 8.89 -0.55 -19.59
CA THR A 357 10.23 -0.90 -20.12
C THR A 357 11.34 -0.59 -19.12
N HIS A 358 11.05 -0.74 -17.82
CA HIS A 358 11.88 -0.26 -16.71
C HIS A 358 13.33 -0.77 -16.80
N GLY A 359 13.53 -2.04 -17.18
CA GLY A 359 14.86 -2.65 -17.28
C GLY A 359 15.81 -1.97 -18.26
N PHE A 360 15.33 -1.15 -19.20
CA PHE A 360 16.22 -0.34 -20.03
C PHE A 360 16.93 0.78 -19.25
N GLY A 361 16.50 1.09 -18.03
CA GLY A 361 17.23 1.96 -17.11
C GLY A 361 18.64 1.45 -16.80
N TYR A 362 18.87 0.13 -16.80
CA TYR A 362 20.21 -0.46 -16.64
C TYR A 362 21.14 -0.22 -17.83
N GLU A 363 20.59 0.17 -18.97
CA GLU A 363 21.32 0.50 -20.19
C GLU A 363 21.29 2.01 -20.46
N ASP A 364 21.06 2.84 -19.44
CA ASP A 364 20.88 4.30 -19.55
C ASP A 364 19.83 4.68 -20.62
N TRP A 365 18.75 3.89 -20.70
CA TRP A 365 17.69 3.99 -21.70
C TRP A 365 18.14 3.79 -23.16
N ARG A 366 19.36 3.32 -23.40
CA ARG A 366 19.88 3.06 -24.74
C ARG A 366 19.09 1.93 -25.41
N GLY A 367 18.55 2.23 -26.59
CA GLY A 367 17.76 1.25 -27.35
C GLY A 367 16.38 0.96 -26.74
N ASN A 368 15.91 1.82 -25.82
CA ASN A 368 14.58 1.74 -25.24
C ASN A 368 13.51 1.74 -26.35
N PRO A 369 12.54 0.80 -26.32
CA PRO A 369 11.39 0.79 -27.22
C PRO A 369 10.62 2.11 -27.33
N SER A 370 10.64 2.98 -26.31
CA SER A 370 9.93 4.26 -26.33
C SER A 370 10.45 5.26 -27.37
N ASP A 371 11.69 5.09 -27.86
CA ASP A 371 12.31 5.95 -28.87
C ASP A 371 12.87 5.18 -30.09
N ASP A 372 12.40 3.95 -30.31
CA ASP A 372 12.77 3.13 -31.47
C ASP A 372 11.56 2.91 -32.38
N ASP A 373 11.60 3.50 -33.58
CA ASP A 373 10.52 3.46 -34.57
C ASP A 373 10.04 2.06 -34.96
N ARG A 374 10.88 1.03 -34.78
CA ARG A 374 10.49 -0.36 -35.03
C ARG A 374 9.37 -0.82 -34.09
N TRP A 375 9.29 -0.25 -32.88
CA TRP A 375 8.27 -0.55 -31.88
C TRP A 375 7.02 0.32 -31.98
N ARG A 376 7.03 1.38 -32.78
CA ARG A 376 5.89 2.30 -32.95
C ARG A 376 4.56 1.59 -33.21
N PRO A 377 4.48 0.56 -34.08
CA PRO A 377 3.24 -0.18 -34.28
C PRO A 377 2.73 -0.88 -33.02
N ALA A 378 3.63 -1.42 -32.19
CA ALA A 378 3.26 -2.09 -30.95
C ALA A 378 2.74 -1.11 -29.88
N TYR A 379 3.32 0.09 -29.79
CA TYR A 379 2.83 1.15 -28.90
C TYR A 379 1.41 1.59 -29.29
N LEU A 380 1.19 1.90 -30.58
CA LEU A 380 -0.12 2.30 -31.09
C LEU A 380 -1.16 1.19 -30.93
N ASP A 381 -0.79 -0.06 -31.18
CA ASP A 381 -1.67 -1.22 -30.98
C ASP A 381 -2.10 -1.38 -29.52
N ARG A 382 -1.14 -1.32 -28.58
CA ARG A 382 -1.42 -1.45 -27.14
C ARG A 382 -2.37 -0.35 -26.65
N MET A 383 -2.07 0.91 -27.01
CA MET A 383 -2.90 2.05 -26.60
C MET A 383 -4.30 1.97 -27.23
N ALA A 384 -4.40 1.64 -28.52
CA ALA A 384 -5.69 1.53 -29.19
C ALA A 384 -6.55 0.40 -28.62
N ARG A 385 -5.95 -0.75 -28.29
CA ARG A 385 -6.69 -1.88 -27.69
C ARG A 385 -7.22 -1.57 -26.30
N MET A 386 -6.55 -0.74 -25.49
CA MET A 386 -7.10 -0.27 -24.22
C MET A 386 -8.24 0.74 -24.46
N VAL A 387 -7.93 1.85 -25.12
CA VAL A 387 -8.89 2.96 -25.29
C VAL A 387 -10.17 2.49 -25.97
N GLU A 388 -10.06 1.72 -27.06
CA GLU A 388 -11.25 1.23 -27.75
C GLU A 388 -12.07 0.27 -26.91
N ARG A 389 -11.43 -0.56 -26.07
CA ARG A 389 -12.10 -1.54 -25.21
C ARG A 389 -12.95 -0.83 -24.15
N ASP A 390 -12.43 0.26 -23.58
CA ASP A 390 -12.90 0.81 -22.31
C ASP A 390 -13.54 2.22 -22.39
N LYS A 391 -13.52 2.85 -23.57
CA LYS A 391 -14.03 4.22 -23.83
C LYS A 391 -15.43 4.55 -23.30
N ASN A 392 -16.27 3.55 -23.08
CA ASN A 392 -17.66 3.70 -22.66
C ASN A 392 -17.87 3.67 -21.15
N HIS A 393 -16.83 3.41 -20.35
CA HIS A 393 -16.93 3.40 -18.89
C HIS A 393 -16.92 4.83 -18.31
N PRO A 394 -17.97 5.26 -17.56
CA PRO A 394 -17.97 6.55 -16.89
C PRO A 394 -16.92 6.63 -15.77
N SER A 395 -16.56 5.49 -15.16
CA SER A 395 -15.54 5.41 -14.11
C SER A 395 -14.14 5.80 -14.57
N VAL A 396 -13.79 5.52 -15.82
CA VAL A 396 -12.49 5.92 -16.38
C VAL A 396 -12.47 7.44 -16.54
N VAL A 397 -11.66 8.12 -15.75
CA VAL A 397 -11.52 9.58 -15.75
C VAL A 397 -10.19 10.04 -16.34
N MET A 398 -9.19 9.15 -16.45
CA MET A 398 -7.90 9.44 -17.08
C MET A 398 -7.38 8.20 -17.83
N TRP A 399 -6.73 8.43 -18.97
CA TRP A 399 -5.95 7.41 -19.68
C TRP A 399 -4.48 7.53 -19.30
N SER A 400 -3.83 6.46 -18.86
CA SER A 400 -2.39 6.45 -18.64
C SER A 400 -1.65 5.74 -19.79
N LEU A 401 -0.56 6.35 -20.26
CA LEU A 401 0.20 5.84 -21.41
C LEU A 401 1.01 4.57 -21.10
N GLY A 402 1.26 4.29 -19.82
CA GLY A 402 2.14 3.23 -19.33
C GLY A 402 2.86 3.66 -18.06
N ASN A 403 3.85 2.88 -17.63
CA ASN A 403 4.66 3.13 -16.43
C ASN A 403 6.15 3.00 -16.75
N GLU A 404 6.99 3.83 -16.11
CA GLU A 404 8.47 3.74 -16.11
C GLU A 404 9.10 3.31 -17.46
N ALA A 405 8.60 3.85 -18.57
CA ALA A 405 9.02 3.51 -19.93
C ALA A 405 9.97 4.55 -20.53
N GLY A 406 10.56 5.42 -19.71
CA GLY A 406 11.42 6.53 -20.12
C GLY A 406 10.65 7.63 -20.88
N ALA A 407 11.28 8.22 -21.89
CA ALA A 407 10.67 9.20 -22.79
C ALA A 407 11.03 8.87 -24.25
N GLY A 408 10.24 9.34 -25.22
CA GLY A 408 10.57 9.13 -26.64
C GLY A 408 9.42 9.34 -27.62
N ALA A 409 9.75 9.27 -28.91
CA ALA A 409 8.83 9.57 -30.00
C ALA A 409 7.61 8.62 -30.12
N ASN A 410 7.69 7.41 -29.54
CA ASN A 410 6.57 6.47 -29.53
C ASN A 410 5.56 6.80 -28.42
N LEU A 411 6.02 7.29 -27.26
CA LEU A 411 5.14 7.82 -26.20
C LEU A 411 4.38 9.06 -26.69
N ALA A 412 5.08 9.98 -27.35
CA ALA A 412 4.46 11.16 -27.97
C ALA A 412 3.41 10.77 -29.04
N ALA A 413 3.63 9.67 -29.77
CA ALA A 413 2.70 9.20 -30.78
C ALA A 413 1.41 8.63 -30.17
N ILE A 414 1.51 7.82 -29.12
CA ILE A 414 0.32 7.28 -28.44
C ILE A 414 -0.42 8.37 -27.64
N TYR A 415 0.30 9.36 -27.11
CA TYR A 415 -0.32 10.57 -26.54
C TYR A 415 -1.17 11.29 -27.60
N ALA A 416 -0.57 11.65 -28.74
CA ALA A 416 -1.27 12.37 -29.80
C ALA A 416 -2.47 11.58 -30.34
N TRP A 417 -2.31 10.28 -30.57
CA TRP A 417 -3.40 9.41 -31.01
C TRP A 417 -4.54 9.37 -30.00
N THR A 418 -4.23 9.28 -28.70
CA THR A 418 -5.25 9.24 -27.64
C THR A 418 -6.02 10.55 -27.55
N LYS A 419 -5.33 11.70 -27.63
CA LYS A 419 -5.97 13.02 -27.64
C LYS A 419 -6.88 13.23 -28.85
N GLU A 420 -6.51 12.69 -30.01
CA GLU A 420 -7.36 12.72 -31.20
C GLU A 420 -8.57 11.80 -31.05
N ARG A 421 -8.38 10.59 -30.50
CA ARG A 421 -9.42 9.58 -30.40
C ARG A 421 -10.45 9.84 -29.31
N ASP A 422 -10.02 10.33 -28.15
CA ASP A 422 -10.88 10.62 -27.00
C ASP A 422 -10.45 11.92 -26.30
N PRO A 423 -10.96 13.09 -26.76
CA PRO A 423 -10.69 14.36 -26.10
C PRO A 423 -11.46 14.54 -24.78
N SER A 424 -12.35 13.61 -24.40
CA SER A 424 -13.22 13.75 -23.22
C SER A 424 -12.51 13.40 -21.90
N ARG A 425 -11.28 12.88 -21.97
CA ARG A 425 -10.47 12.47 -20.83
C ARG A 425 -9.05 13.03 -20.96
N PRO A 426 -8.43 13.51 -19.87
CA PRO A 426 -7.02 13.83 -19.85
C PRO A 426 -6.16 12.57 -19.93
N VAL A 427 -4.95 12.75 -20.45
CA VAL A 427 -3.93 11.72 -20.56
C VAL A 427 -2.89 11.91 -19.45
N HIS A 428 -2.46 10.82 -18.83
CA HIS A 428 -1.46 10.75 -17.79
C HIS A 428 -0.22 10.01 -18.30
N TYR A 429 0.96 10.52 -17.95
CA TYR A 429 2.19 9.75 -17.98
C TYR A 429 3.21 10.41 -17.06
N GLU A 430 3.84 9.63 -16.19
CA GLU A 430 4.78 10.15 -15.19
C GLU A 430 6.16 10.44 -15.79
N GLY A 431 6.69 9.51 -16.60
CA GLY A 431 8.07 9.56 -17.09
C GLY A 431 8.39 10.67 -18.08
N ASP A 432 7.38 11.35 -18.64
CA ASP A 432 7.54 12.51 -19.52
C ASP A 432 6.37 13.50 -19.37
N PRO A 433 6.57 14.62 -18.63
CA PRO A 433 5.57 15.65 -18.45
C PRO A 433 5.08 16.33 -19.74
N SER A 434 5.79 16.18 -20.87
CA SER A 434 5.37 16.73 -22.17
C SER A 434 4.25 15.91 -22.82
N CYS A 435 4.13 14.62 -22.46
CA CYS A 435 3.13 13.68 -22.96
C CYS A 435 1.99 13.44 -21.95
N SER A 436 1.65 14.44 -21.14
CA SER A 436 0.64 14.33 -20.07
C SER A 436 -0.15 15.62 -19.90
N ASP A 437 -1.45 15.53 -19.62
CA ASP A 437 -2.32 16.67 -19.25
C ASP A 437 -2.27 16.99 -17.75
N VAL A 438 -1.75 16.05 -16.95
CA VAL A 438 -1.55 16.17 -15.50
C VAL A 438 -0.05 16.15 -15.17
N TYR A 439 0.39 16.87 -14.14
CA TYR A 439 1.75 16.70 -13.63
C TYR A 439 1.75 15.56 -12.63
N SER A 440 2.49 14.49 -12.93
CA SER A 440 2.59 13.32 -12.08
C SER A 440 4.02 13.11 -11.63
N ARG A 441 4.17 12.54 -10.43
CA ARG A 441 5.44 12.06 -9.88
C ARG A 441 5.16 10.80 -9.06
N MET A 442 6.12 9.89 -9.05
CA MET A 442 6.17 8.79 -8.09
C MET A 442 6.98 9.23 -6.86
N TYR A 443 6.48 8.93 -5.67
CA TYR A 443 7.20 9.02 -4.39
C TYR A 443 7.84 10.38 -4.04
N ALA A 444 7.31 11.48 -4.59
CA ALA A 444 7.79 12.82 -4.26
C ALA A 444 7.66 13.07 -2.74
N SER A 445 8.73 13.60 -2.13
CA SER A 445 8.75 13.88 -0.69
C SER A 445 7.71 14.94 -0.31
N GLN A 446 7.29 14.97 0.96
CA GLN A 446 6.36 15.98 1.47
C GLN A 446 6.86 17.40 1.20
N ALA A 447 8.17 17.65 1.32
CA ALA A 447 8.76 18.95 1.00
C ALA A 447 8.62 19.30 -0.48
N GLU A 448 8.83 18.34 -1.38
CA GLU A 448 8.67 18.51 -2.82
C GLU A 448 7.19 18.73 -3.19
N VAL A 449 6.26 17.96 -2.60
CA VAL A 449 4.81 18.15 -2.80
C VAL A 449 4.37 19.53 -2.34
N ASP A 450 4.87 20.01 -1.21
CA ASP A 450 4.59 21.34 -0.68
C ASP A 450 5.18 22.45 -1.58
N GLU A 451 6.35 22.24 -2.18
CA GLU A 451 6.92 23.16 -3.19
C GLU A 451 6.07 23.19 -4.47
N ILE A 452 5.70 22.02 -5.00
CA ILE A 452 4.83 21.88 -6.17
C ILE A 452 3.47 22.55 -5.92
N GLY A 453 2.89 22.33 -4.74
CA GLY A 453 1.58 22.89 -4.37
C GLY A 453 1.53 24.41 -4.32
N ARG A 454 2.65 25.08 -4.02
CA ARG A 454 2.77 26.54 -4.05
C ARG A 454 2.92 27.12 -5.46
N GLY A 455 3.35 26.32 -6.43
CA GLY A 455 3.55 26.73 -7.82
C GLY A 455 2.27 26.71 -8.65
N GLU A 456 2.32 27.37 -9.81
CA GLU A 456 1.27 27.29 -10.85
C GLU A 456 1.58 26.16 -11.84
N GLY A 457 0.56 25.57 -12.48
CA GLY A 457 0.76 24.59 -13.54
C GLY A 457 -0.40 23.61 -13.71
N LYS A 458 -0.11 22.47 -14.34
CA LYS A 458 -1.03 21.33 -14.46
C LYS A 458 -1.45 20.83 -13.07
N PRO A 459 -2.65 20.23 -12.91
CA PRO A 459 -3.03 19.54 -11.69
C PRO A 459 -1.96 18.52 -11.31
N PHE A 460 -1.62 18.45 -10.04
CA PHE A 460 -0.60 17.55 -9.52
C PHE A 460 -1.25 16.33 -8.86
N VAL A 461 -0.80 15.14 -9.25
CA VAL A 461 -1.26 13.86 -8.69
C VAL A 461 -0.04 12.99 -8.45
N LEU A 462 0.02 12.32 -7.30
CA LEU A 462 1.01 11.26 -7.11
C LEU A 462 0.45 9.96 -7.69
N CYS A 463 0.95 9.50 -8.83
CA CYS A 463 0.53 8.19 -9.36
C CYS A 463 0.96 7.04 -8.46
N GLU A 464 2.01 7.24 -7.65
CA GLU A 464 2.45 6.34 -6.59
C GLU A 464 2.98 7.15 -5.40
N TYR A 465 2.53 6.83 -4.19
CA TYR A 465 3.08 7.38 -2.96
C TYR A 465 2.87 6.42 -1.78
N ALA A 466 3.50 6.74 -0.66
CA ALA A 466 3.31 6.03 0.61
C ALA A 466 3.43 4.50 0.45
N HIS A 467 4.59 4.04 -0.03
CA HIS A 467 4.86 2.63 -0.28
C HIS A 467 4.57 1.77 0.96
N ALA A 468 3.66 0.80 0.81
CA ALA A 468 3.01 0.08 1.90
C ALA A 468 3.69 -1.26 2.26
N MET A 469 4.89 -1.50 1.72
CA MET A 469 5.70 -2.69 2.02
C MET A 469 5.97 -2.87 3.51
N GLY A 470 5.60 -4.07 3.98
CA GLY A 470 5.81 -4.48 5.35
C GLY A 470 5.07 -3.61 6.36
N ASN A 471 5.76 -3.23 7.44
CA ASN A 471 5.20 -2.33 8.42
C ASN A 471 5.30 -0.86 7.97
N GLY A 472 4.24 -0.38 7.34
CA GLY A 472 4.10 0.97 6.83
C GLY A 472 2.74 1.17 6.15
N PRO A 473 2.52 2.30 5.46
CA PRO A 473 3.42 3.46 5.40
C PRO A 473 3.23 4.40 6.59
N GLY A 474 4.30 5.11 6.97
CA GLY A 474 4.23 6.29 7.84
C GLY A 474 3.99 7.58 7.04
N GLY A 475 3.45 8.61 7.70
CA GLY A 475 3.34 9.96 7.15
C GLY A 475 2.14 10.22 6.23
N LEU A 476 1.14 9.33 6.23
CA LEU A 476 -0.10 9.50 5.45
C LEU A 476 -0.83 10.80 5.79
N ARG A 477 -0.93 11.15 7.08
CA ARG A 477 -1.56 12.40 7.53
C ARG A 477 -0.83 13.63 6.97
N ASP A 478 0.51 13.59 6.92
CA ASP A 478 1.31 14.71 6.44
C ASP A 478 1.07 14.97 4.95
N TYR A 479 0.97 13.91 4.12
CA TYR A 479 0.55 14.06 2.72
C TYR A 479 -0.88 14.60 2.59
N GLN A 480 -1.82 14.04 3.35
CA GLN A 480 -3.22 14.47 3.30
C GLN A 480 -3.38 15.95 3.69
N ASP A 481 -2.61 16.43 4.68
CA ASP A 481 -2.56 17.86 5.05
C ASP A 481 -2.08 18.75 3.89
N LEU A 482 -1.11 18.29 3.09
CA LEU A 482 -0.64 19.01 1.92
C LEU A 482 -1.69 19.03 0.81
N PHE A 483 -2.37 17.91 0.56
CA PHE A 483 -3.43 17.84 -0.46
C PHE A 483 -4.64 18.71 -0.13
N GLU A 484 -4.96 18.86 1.15
CA GLU A 484 -6.05 19.75 1.59
C GLU A 484 -5.63 21.22 1.60
N ARG A 485 -4.35 21.50 1.86
CA ARG A 485 -3.80 22.87 1.87
C ARG A 485 -3.64 23.45 0.47
N HIS A 486 -3.21 22.65 -0.49
CA HIS A 486 -2.88 23.09 -1.84
C HIS A 486 -3.85 22.49 -2.86
N GLU A 487 -4.77 23.30 -3.39
CA GLU A 487 -5.80 22.81 -4.33
C GLU A 487 -5.20 22.11 -5.56
N ARG A 488 -4.05 22.58 -6.04
CA ARG A 488 -3.31 21.97 -7.15
C ARG A 488 -2.88 20.52 -6.87
N CYS A 489 -2.62 20.17 -5.60
CA CYS A 489 -2.27 18.81 -5.21
C CYS A 489 -3.55 18.01 -5.00
N GLN A 490 -3.93 17.20 -5.99
CA GLN A 490 -5.22 16.50 -6.03
C GLN A 490 -5.14 15.06 -5.51
N GLY A 491 -4.25 14.82 -4.55
CA GLY A 491 -4.09 13.53 -3.91
C GLY A 491 -3.20 12.59 -4.70
N GLY A 492 -3.44 11.29 -4.55
CA GLY A 492 -2.63 10.26 -5.17
C GLY A 492 -3.11 8.84 -4.95
N PHE A 493 -2.31 7.89 -5.39
CA PHE A 493 -2.60 6.46 -5.35
C PHE A 493 -1.53 5.75 -4.51
N VAL A 494 -1.94 5.18 -3.37
CA VAL A 494 -1.00 4.43 -2.51
C VAL A 494 -0.45 3.23 -3.27
N TRP A 495 0.85 2.98 -3.15
CA TRP A 495 1.48 1.77 -3.68
C TRP A 495 1.62 0.70 -2.57
N GLU A 496 0.90 -0.42 -2.60
CA GLU A 496 -0.22 -0.74 -3.47
C GLU A 496 -1.38 -1.41 -2.72
N TRP A 497 -2.38 -1.95 -3.43
CA TRP A 497 -3.56 -2.53 -2.82
C TRP A 497 -3.26 -3.82 -2.07
N ILE A 498 -2.61 -4.81 -2.70
CA ILE A 498 -2.53 -6.18 -2.19
C ILE A 498 -1.12 -6.77 -2.30
N ASP A 499 -0.67 -7.43 -1.23
CA ASP A 499 0.56 -8.21 -1.26
C ASP A 499 0.46 -9.36 -2.27
N HIS A 500 1.47 -9.51 -3.12
CA HIS A 500 1.51 -10.57 -4.12
C HIS A 500 2.13 -11.88 -3.59
N GLY A 501 1.90 -12.22 -2.33
CA GLY A 501 2.39 -13.47 -1.75
C GLY A 501 1.67 -14.71 -2.33
N LEU A 502 2.39 -15.61 -2.99
CA LEU A 502 1.83 -16.86 -3.52
C LEU A 502 1.67 -17.91 -2.42
N ARG A 503 0.52 -18.57 -2.31
CA ARG A 503 0.31 -19.55 -1.23
C ARG A 503 1.21 -20.78 -1.42
N ALA A 504 2.05 -21.05 -0.43
CA ALA A 504 2.94 -22.21 -0.39
C ALA A 504 2.77 -22.99 0.92
N ARG A 505 3.41 -24.17 0.99
CA ARG A 505 3.40 -25.03 2.19
C ARG A 505 4.81 -25.49 2.53
N ASP A 506 5.15 -25.42 3.80
CA ASP A 506 6.43 -25.93 4.31
C ASP A 506 6.46 -27.47 4.38
N ALA A 507 7.61 -28.04 4.75
CA ALA A 507 7.79 -29.48 4.89
C ALA A 507 6.86 -30.15 5.93
N SER A 508 6.26 -29.37 6.84
CA SER A 508 5.30 -29.83 7.85
C SER A 508 3.83 -29.62 7.42
N GLY A 509 3.59 -29.07 6.23
CA GLY A 509 2.26 -28.80 5.67
C GLY A 509 1.63 -27.47 6.08
N ARG A 510 2.36 -26.62 6.82
CA ARG A 510 1.86 -25.30 7.25
C ARG A 510 1.90 -24.31 6.10
N SER A 511 0.82 -23.54 5.94
CA SER A 511 0.72 -22.54 4.88
C SER A 511 1.58 -21.32 5.20
N TYR A 512 2.21 -20.76 4.19
CA TYR A 512 2.83 -19.44 4.21
C TYR A 512 2.61 -18.77 2.85
N TYR A 513 3.00 -17.50 2.74
CA TYR A 513 2.97 -16.76 1.49
C TYR A 513 4.40 -16.58 0.98
N ALA A 514 4.69 -17.19 -0.16
CA ALA A 514 5.98 -17.16 -0.82
C ALA A 514 6.16 -15.84 -1.60
N TYR A 515 7.40 -15.37 -1.63
CA TYR A 515 7.85 -14.19 -2.38
C TYR A 515 9.10 -14.55 -3.20
N GLY A 516 9.72 -13.59 -3.89
CA GLY A 516 10.84 -13.87 -4.79
C GLY A 516 11.98 -14.63 -4.11
N GLY A 517 12.47 -15.67 -4.78
CA GLY A 517 13.54 -16.54 -4.30
C GLY A 517 13.06 -17.81 -3.61
N ASP A 518 11.77 -17.93 -3.28
CA ASP A 518 11.21 -19.16 -2.71
C ASP A 518 10.97 -20.26 -3.77
N PHE A 519 11.03 -19.94 -5.07
CA PHE A 519 10.82 -20.87 -6.18
C PHE A 519 12.13 -21.29 -6.88
N GLY A 520 13.28 -20.93 -6.30
CA GLY A 520 14.60 -21.32 -6.81
C GLY A 520 15.11 -20.44 -7.95
N GLU A 521 14.56 -19.23 -8.09
CA GLU A 521 15.03 -18.24 -9.05
C GLU A 521 16.52 -17.89 -8.81
N THR A 522 17.30 -17.80 -9.89
CA THR A 522 18.73 -17.45 -9.78
C THR A 522 18.97 -15.98 -9.47
N PHE A 523 17.98 -15.14 -9.76
CA PHE A 523 17.95 -13.70 -9.54
C PHE A 523 16.50 -13.31 -9.25
N HIS A 524 16.24 -12.46 -8.25
CA HIS A 524 14.87 -12.12 -7.85
C HIS A 524 14.76 -10.78 -7.12
N GLY A 525 13.55 -10.21 -7.09
CA GLY A 525 13.23 -9.00 -6.32
C GLY A 525 12.99 -9.23 -4.82
N GLY A 526 12.94 -10.48 -4.36
CA GLY A 526 12.79 -10.80 -2.93
C GLY A 526 11.40 -10.46 -2.40
N THR A 527 11.35 -9.79 -1.25
CA THR A 527 10.09 -9.39 -0.57
C THR A 527 9.41 -8.19 -1.20
N PHE A 528 10.02 -7.54 -2.19
CA PHE A 528 9.53 -6.28 -2.77
C PHE A 528 8.15 -6.43 -3.46
N VAL A 529 7.73 -7.66 -3.78
CA VAL A 529 6.38 -7.98 -4.27
C VAL A 529 5.29 -8.01 -3.17
N ALA A 530 5.67 -7.81 -1.90
CA ALA A 530 4.78 -7.81 -0.74
C ALA A 530 4.68 -6.38 -0.18
N ASP A 531 4.03 -5.54 -0.96
CA ASP A 531 3.94 -4.09 -0.86
C ASP A 531 2.50 -3.56 -0.72
N GLY A 532 1.58 -4.40 -0.22
CA GLY A 532 0.15 -4.12 -0.19
C GLY A 532 -0.40 -3.56 1.13
N LEU A 533 -1.45 -2.74 1.01
CA LEU A 533 -2.34 -2.35 2.10
C LEU A 533 -3.22 -3.53 2.62
N VAL A 534 -3.34 -4.61 1.86
CA VAL A 534 -3.98 -5.86 2.30
C VAL A 534 -3.05 -7.04 2.10
N PHE A 535 -3.09 -7.98 3.05
CA PHE A 535 -2.37 -9.25 2.91
C PHE A 535 -2.94 -10.10 1.76
N PRO A 536 -2.26 -11.17 1.30
CA PRO A 536 -2.67 -11.90 0.11
C PRO A 536 -4.10 -12.52 0.18
N ASP A 537 -4.60 -12.76 1.39
CA ASP A 537 -5.98 -13.21 1.65
C ASP A 537 -7.01 -12.07 1.84
N ARG A 538 -6.66 -10.84 1.48
CA ARG A 538 -7.45 -9.61 1.63
C ARG A 538 -7.73 -9.22 3.09
N THR A 539 -6.98 -9.76 4.05
CA THR A 539 -7.01 -9.24 5.42
C THR A 539 -6.42 -7.83 5.43
N PRO A 540 -7.14 -6.80 5.93
CA PRO A 540 -6.61 -5.43 6.04
C PRO A 540 -5.34 -5.37 6.87
N SER A 541 -4.30 -4.70 6.37
CA SER A 541 -3.11 -4.39 7.16
C SER A 541 -3.38 -3.19 8.09
N PRO A 542 -2.52 -2.96 9.11
CA PRO A 542 -2.57 -1.73 9.90
C PRO A 542 -2.49 -0.46 9.03
N GLY A 543 -1.74 -0.49 7.93
CA GLY A 543 -1.64 0.61 6.97
C GLY A 543 -2.97 0.97 6.31
N LEU A 544 -3.80 -0.01 5.94
CA LEU A 544 -5.14 0.26 5.39
C LEU A 544 -6.08 0.89 6.42
N VAL A 545 -5.97 0.43 7.68
CA VAL A 545 -6.76 0.98 8.79
C VAL A 545 -6.37 2.43 9.06
N GLU A 546 -5.08 2.75 9.01
CA GLU A 546 -4.56 4.12 9.08
C GLU A 546 -5.06 4.98 7.90
N LEU A 547 -4.92 4.49 6.66
CA LEU A 547 -5.40 5.18 5.47
C LEU A 547 -6.88 5.53 5.57
N LYS A 548 -7.74 4.56 5.96
CA LYS A 548 -9.17 4.77 6.15
C LYS A 548 -9.46 5.96 7.05
N LYS A 549 -8.70 6.11 8.13
CA LYS A 549 -8.86 7.21 9.08
C LYS A 549 -8.34 8.52 8.52
N VAL A 550 -7.16 8.51 7.89
CA VAL A 550 -6.54 9.72 7.34
C VAL A 550 -7.41 10.35 6.25
N VAL A 551 -8.05 9.53 5.41
CA VAL A 551 -8.82 9.98 4.25
C VAL A 551 -10.34 9.99 4.50
N GLU A 552 -10.76 9.98 5.76
CA GLU A 552 -12.18 9.93 6.12
C GLU A 552 -12.99 11.08 5.49
N PRO A 553 -14.22 10.81 5.01
CA PRO A 553 -15.00 11.81 4.31
C PRO A 553 -15.66 12.85 5.24
N LEU A 554 -15.58 12.65 6.55
CA LEU A 554 -16.07 13.59 7.56
C LEU A 554 -15.01 13.79 8.62
N ARG A 555 -14.68 15.05 8.93
CA ARG A 555 -13.80 15.35 10.06
C ARG A 555 -14.62 15.63 11.30
N LEU A 556 -14.41 14.81 12.34
CA LEU A 556 -15.09 14.90 13.63
C LEU A 556 -14.07 15.26 14.72
N GLY A 557 -14.28 16.38 15.42
CA GLY A 557 -13.35 16.83 16.45
C GLY A 557 -13.87 18.01 17.24
N GLY A 558 -12.98 18.78 17.87
CA GLY A 558 -13.34 19.97 18.65
C GLY A 558 -12.91 19.90 20.10
N GLY A 559 -13.73 20.46 20.99
CA GLY A 559 -13.43 20.59 22.42
C GLY A 559 -14.70 20.60 23.25
N SER A 560 -15.13 21.77 23.74
CA SER A 560 -16.40 21.92 24.47
C SER A 560 -17.65 21.68 23.61
N ARG A 561 -17.48 21.66 22.28
CA ARG A 561 -18.48 21.34 21.26
C ARG A 561 -17.86 20.41 20.22
N LEU A 562 -18.70 19.60 19.59
CA LEU A 562 -18.32 18.79 18.44
C LEU A 562 -18.38 19.64 17.16
N VAL A 563 -17.28 19.68 16.43
CA VAL A 563 -17.21 20.18 15.07
C VAL A 563 -17.43 19.01 14.12
N VAL A 564 -18.35 19.18 13.17
CA VAL A 564 -18.59 18.24 12.07
C VAL A 564 -18.34 18.98 10.76
N GLU A 565 -17.32 18.54 10.02
CA GLU A 565 -16.97 19.06 8.71
C GLU A 565 -17.17 17.97 7.66
N ASN A 566 -17.87 18.31 6.57
CA ASN A 566 -18.19 17.40 5.49
C ASN A 566 -17.19 17.58 4.34
N LEU A 567 -16.32 16.59 4.13
CA LEU A 567 -15.27 16.58 3.11
C LEU A 567 -15.69 15.84 1.83
N HIS A 568 -16.98 15.47 1.71
CA HIS A 568 -17.53 14.95 0.47
C HIS A 568 -17.51 15.99 -0.66
N GLU A 569 -17.34 15.50 -1.88
CA GLU A 569 -17.39 16.31 -3.11
C GLU A 569 -18.85 16.64 -3.50
N VAL A 570 -19.78 15.71 -3.29
CA VAL A 570 -21.18 15.88 -3.71
C VAL A 570 -22.22 15.54 -2.65
N LEU A 571 -21.92 14.63 -1.73
CA LEU A 571 -22.91 14.16 -0.75
C LEU A 571 -23.04 15.10 0.45
N ASP A 572 -24.27 15.22 0.96
CA ASP A 572 -24.53 15.75 2.30
C ASP A 572 -24.42 14.66 3.38
N THR A 573 -24.59 15.04 4.65
CA THR A 573 -24.50 14.10 5.79
C THR A 573 -25.80 13.40 6.16
N SER A 574 -26.89 13.55 5.39
CA SER A 574 -28.21 12.97 5.73
C SER A 574 -28.20 11.45 5.80
N ARG A 575 -27.28 10.81 5.08
CA ARG A 575 -27.09 9.35 5.07
C ARG A 575 -26.37 8.78 6.30
N TYR A 576 -25.92 9.64 7.21
CA TYR A 576 -25.17 9.24 8.39
C TYR A 576 -25.97 9.40 9.67
N ALA A 577 -25.87 8.38 10.54
CA ALA A 577 -26.26 8.48 11.93
C ALA A 577 -25.02 8.72 12.78
N PHE A 578 -25.11 9.65 13.75
CA PHE A 578 -24.02 9.94 14.66
C PHE A 578 -24.25 9.23 15.99
N ARG A 579 -23.32 8.35 16.36
CA ARG A 579 -23.32 7.62 17.63
C ARG A 579 -22.18 8.11 18.49
N TRP A 580 -22.32 8.06 19.80
CA TRP A 580 -21.25 8.40 20.71
C TRP A 580 -21.11 7.34 21.81
N THR A 581 -19.87 7.15 22.26
CA THR A 581 -19.51 6.32 23.41
C THR A 581 -18.61 7.13 24.33
N LEU A 582 -18.87 7.07 25.64
CA LEU A 582 -18.04 7.65 26.68
C LEU A 582 -17.31 6.49 27.37
N THR A 583 -15.98 6.51 27.35
CA THR A 583 -15.15 5.49 27.97
C THR A 583 -14.28 6.10 29.07
N ASP A 584 -14.02 5.31 30.12
CA ASP A 584 -13.00 5.58 31.13
C ASP A 584 -11.96 4.44 31.20
N ASP A 585 -11.09 4.47 32.21
CA ASP A 585 -10.04 3.47 32.43
C ASP A 585 -10.59 2.06 32.78
N ARG A 586 -11.91 1.95 33.05
CA ARG A 586 -12.57 0.73 33.50
C ARG A 586 -13.40 0.06 32.40
N ALA A 587 -14.04 0.82 31.49
CA ALA A 587 -14.62 0.40 30.19
C ALA A 587 -15.52 1.51 29.60
N GLU A 588 -16.50 1.14 28.75
CA GLU A 588 -17.63 2.00 28.35
C GLU A 588 -18.48 2.38 29.58
N VAL A 589 -18.71 3.68 29.75
CA VAL A 589 -19.49 4.29 30.84
C VAL A 589 -20.91 4.59 30.38
N ALA A 590 -21.05 5.10 29.15
CA ALA A 590 -22.34 5.43 28.54
C ALA A 590 -22.20 5.48 27.02
N ALA A 591 -23.32 5.31 26.32
CA ALA A 591 -23.40 5.46 24.88
C ALA A 591 -24.74 6.08 24.49
N GLY A 592 -24.82 6.61 23.29
CA GLY A 592 -26.06 7.17 22.75
C GLY A 592 -25.93 7.62 21.32
N THR A 593 -26.95 8.35 20.87
CA THR A 593 -26.96 9.03 19.57
C THR A 593 -26.78 10.52 19.76
N LEU A 594 -26.27 11.19 18.73
CA LEU A 594 -26.13 12.65 18.68
C LEU A 594 -26.91 13.18 17.49
N ALA A 595 -27.80 14.15 17.73
CA ALA A 595 -28.49 14.83 16.66
C ALA A 595 -27.54 15.85 16.01
N VAL A 596 -27.14 15.59 14.77
CA VAL A 596 -26.30 16.47 13.97
C VAL A 596 -27.16 16.99 12.81
N PRO A 597 -27.27 18.32 12.59
CA PRO A 597 -27.95 18.85 11.41
C PRO A 597 -27.29 18.34 10.12
N VAL A 598 -28.09 18.19 9.05
CA VAL A 598 -27.54 17.84 7.73
C VAL A 598 -26.56 18.94 7.30
N VAL A 599 -25.34 18.53 6.97
CA VAL A 599 -24.25 19.39 6.52
C VAL A 599 -24.07 19.15 5.03
N PRO A 600 -24.22 20.18 4.16
CA PRO A 600 -23.99 20.01 2.73
C PRO A 600 -22.52 19.65 2.44
N ALA A 601 -22.23 19.14 1.24
CA ALA A 601 -20.87 18.89 0.77
C ALA A 601 -19.98 20.14 0.95
N GLY A 602 -18.78 19.97 1.49
CA GLY A 602 -17.85 21.08 1.84
C GLY A 602 -18.30 21.95 3.03
N GLY A 603 -19.42 21.63 3.69
CA GLY A 603 -19.97 22.41 4.80
C GLY A 603 -19.38 22.06 6.16
N ARG A 604 -19.65 22.91 7.16
CA ARG A 604 -19.26 22.71 8.57
C ARG A 604 -20.38 23.12 9.52
N THR A 605 -20.50 22.42 10.66
CA THR A 605 -21.40 22.80 11.78
C THR A 605 -20.79 22.50 13.15
N GLU A 606 -21.36 23.09 14.21
CA GLU A 606 -20.95 22.87 15.60
C GLU A 606 -22.13 22.45 16.48
N VAL A 607 -22.03 21.27 17.09
CA VAL A 607 -23.08 20.64 17.90
C VAL A 607 -22.67 20.63 19.37
N ALA A 608 -23.62 20.88 20.27
CA ALA A 608 -23.37 20.72 21.70
C ALA A 608 -23.11 19.25 22.04
N LEU A 609 -22.19 18.98 22.96
CA LEU A 609 -21.96 17.62 23.44
C LEU A 609 -23.22 17.10 24.16
N PRO A 610 -23.46 15.77 24.15
CA PRO A 610 -24.58 15.18 24.88
C PRO A 610 -24.42 15.42 26.39
N SER A 611 -25.52 15.34 27.15
CA SER A 611 -25.44 15.38 28.61
C SER A 611 -24.74 14.11 29.11
N LEU A 612 -23.52 14.25 29.62
CA LEU A 612 -22.69 13.14 30.07
C LEU A 612 -22.91 12.84 31.56
N PRO A 613 -22.87 11.56 31.98
CA PRO A 613 -22.94 11.21 33.39
C PRO A 613 -21.83 11.90 34.20
N PRO A 614 -22.12 12.42 35.40
CA PRO A 614 -21.10 13.03 36.24
C PRO A 614 -20.00 12.02 36.60
N VAL A 615 -18.81 12.52 36.92
CA VAL A 615 -17.78 11.68 37.55
C VAL A 615 -18.28 11.37 38.96
N GLY A 616 -18.60 10.11 39.25
CA GLY A 616 -19.17 9.72 40.55
C GLY A 616 -18.16 9.95 41.67
N PRO A 617 -18.59 10.35 42.89
CA PRO A 617 -17.71 10.62 44.04
C PRO A 617 -17.03 9.37 44.66
N GLY A 618 -16.91 8.27 43.91
CA GLY A 618 -16.26 7.01 44.34
C GLY A 618 -14.86 6.79 43.77
N SER A 619 -14.26 7.79 43.11
CA SER A 619 -12.89 7.75 42.58
C SER A 619 -11.83 8.24 43.59
N GLU A 620 -12.22 8.67 44.79
CA GLU A 620 -11.27 8.84 45.89
C GLU A 620 -10.96 7.48 46.54
N ALA A 621 -9.74 6.98 46.30
CA ALA A 621 -8.99 6.02 47.13
C ALA A 621 -9.82 5.03 47.97
N GLY A 622 -10.63 4.20 47.31
CA GLY A 622 -11.25 3.02 47.91
C GLY A 622 -10.35 1.79 47.76
N SER A 623 -9.98 1.16 48.87
CA SER A 623 -9.12 -0.01 48.98
C SER A 623 -9.53 -1.18 48.07
N GLY A 624 -8.81 -1.40 46.98
CA GLY A 624 -8.92 -2.56 46.10
C GLY A 624 -8.30 -2.29 44.72
N SER A 625 -7.07 -2.80 44.50
CA SER A 625 -6.32 -2.88 43.22
C SER A 625 -6.78 -1.99 42.05
N GLY A 626 -6.17 -0.81 41.89
CA GLY A 626 -6.22 0.01 40.67
C GLY A 626 -6.62 1.46 40.93
N SER A 627 -5.65 2.38 40.99
CA SER A 627 -5.90 3.82 40.93
C SER A 627 -6.28 4.19 39.49
N GLY A 628 -7.56 4.22 39.20
CA GLY A 628 -8.04 4.64 37.89
C GLY A 628 -7.68 6.10 37.60
N SER A 629 -7.35 6.42 36.35
CA SER A 629 -6.98 7.79 35.99
C SER A 629 -8.17 8.75 36.11
N GLY A 630 -9.41 8.26 36.02
CA GLY A 630 -10.58 9.14 35.92
C GLY A 630 -10.62 9.95 34.62
N GLU A 631 -9.68 9.69 33.70
CA GLU A 631 -9.65 10.23 32.35
C GLU A 631 -10.82 9.63 31.55
N ARG A 632 -11.63 10.49 30.94
CA ARG A 632 -12.75 10.06 30.11
C ARG A 632 -12.60 10.56 28.68
N TRP A 633 -13.02 9.74 27.74
CA TRP A 633 -12.98 10.04 26.31
C TRP A 633 -14.35 9.85 25.71
N LEU A 634 -14.83 10.88 25.03
CA LEU A 634 -16.03 10.82 24.21
C LEU A 634 -15.61 10.52 22.78
N THR A 635 -15.95 9.33 22.29
CA THR A 635 -15.78 8.95 20.89
C THR A 635 -17.10 9.19 20.16
N VAL A 636 -17.07 9.95 19.06
CA VAL A 636 -18.22 10.16 18.18
C VAL A 636 -17.94 9.49 16.84
N SER A 637 -18.84 8.63 16.38
CA SER A 637 -18.75 7.89 15.14
C SER A 637 -19.87 8.30 14.19
N ALA A 638 -19.52 8.61 12.95
CA ALA A 638 -20.48 8.67 11.85
C ALA A 638 -20.59 7.29 11.20
N VAL A 639 -21.79 6.73 11.22
CA VAL A 639 -22.08 5.41 10.65
C VAL A 639 -23.16 5.53 9.58
N LEU A 640 -23.19 4.61 8.61
CA LEU A 640 -24.29 4.53 7.66
C LEU A 640 -25.62 4.37 8.40
N ALA A 641 -26.60 5.22 8.07
CA ALA A 641 -27.93 5.15 8.66
C ALA A 641 -28.76 3.98 8.10
N GLU A 642 -28.51 3.61 6.85
CA GLU A 642 -29.17 2.55 6.09
C GLU A 642 -28.14 1.75 5.29
N ASP A 643 -28.55 0.60 4.75
CA ASP A 643 -27.67 -0.21 3.90
C ASP A 643 -27.26 0.57 2.64
N ALA A 644 -25.97 0.53 2.31
CA ALA A 644 -25.45 0.95 1.02
C ALA A 644 -25.05 -0.29 0.21
N PRO A 645 -24.98 -0.21 -1.13
CA PRO A 645 -24.55 -1.34 -1.97
C PRO A 645 -23.22 -1.97 -1.54
N TRP A 646 -22.33 -1.21 -0.89
CA TRP A 646 -20.99 -1.65 -0.49
C TRP A 646 -20.82 -1.98 1.01
N ALA A 647 -21.77 -1.60 1.87
CA ALA A 647 -21.72 -1.90 3.30
C ALA A 647 -23.09 -1.82 3.97
N ALA A 648 -23.31 -2.63 4.99
CA ALA A 648 -24.53 -2.60 5.79
C ALA A 648 -24.65 -1.34 6.65
N ALA A 649 -25.89 -1.01 7.04
CA ALA A 649 -26.18 0.02 8.03
C ALA A 649 -25.36 -0.19 9.31
N GLY A 650 -24.86 0.90 9.87
CA GLY A 650 -23.96 0.86 11.04
C GLY A 650 -22.47 0.72 10.69
N HIS A 651 -22.09 0.57 9.41
CA HIS A 651 -20.68 0.69 8.99
C HIS A 651 -20.15 2.09 9.32
N GLU A 652 -19.04 2.15 10.04
CA GLU A 652 -18.39 3.41 10.41
C GLU A 652 -17.52 3.95 9.29
N VAL A 653 -17.82 5.18 8.85
CA VAL A 653 -17.07 5.88 7.79
C VAL A 653 -16.04 6.85 8.36
N ALA A 654 -16.31 7.42 9.54
CA ALA A 654 -15.47 8.41 10.21
C ALA A 654 -15.71 8.39 11.72
N TRP A 655 -14.71 8.78 12.51
CA TRP A 655 -14.86 8.92 13.96
C TRP A 655 -13.93 10.00 14.53
N GLY A 656 -14.27 10.56 15.68
CA GLY A 656 -13.45 11.54 16.41
C GLY A 656 -13.47 11.31 17.90
N GLN A 657 -12.43 11.75 18.61
CA GLN A 657 -12.30 11.60 20.06
C GLN A 657 -12.07 12.94 20.76
N LEU A 658 -12.78 13.16 21.86
CA LEU A 658 -12.72 14.37 22.68
C LEU A 658 -12.43 13.99 24.13
N PRO A 659 -11.41 14.58 24.78
CA PRO A 659 -11.19 14.39 26.20
C PRO A 659 -12.29 15.07 27.02
N VAL A 660 -12.78 14.39 28.07
CA VAL A 660 -13.81 14.87 28.98
C VAL A 660 -13.29 14.83 30.42
N GLY A 661 -12.99 16.00 30.99
CA GLY A 661 -12.45 16.12 32.35
C GLY A 661 -10.94 16.34 32.38
N ALA A 662 -10.40 16.64 33.57
CA ALA A 662 -8.96 16.88 33.75
C ALA A 662 -8.22 15.56 33.93
N ALA A 663 -7.03 15.43 33.31
CA ALA A 663 -6.12 14.35 33.59
C ALA A 663 -5.63 14.44 35.06
N PRO A 664 -5.60 13.33 35.80
CA PRO A 664 -5.12 13.33 37.18
C PRO A 664 -3.63 13.65 37.21
N SER A 665 -3.18 14.34 38.27
CA SER A 665 -1.75 14.48 38.54
C SER A 665 -1.23 13.17 39.17
N PRO A 666 -0.18 12.55 38.64
CA PRO A 666 0.41 11.38 39.28
C PRO A 666 1.04 11.80 40.61
N VAL A 667 0.63 11.13 41.69
CA VAL A 667 1.34 11.16 42.98
C VAL A 667 1.83 9.74 43.23
N VAL A 668 3.15 9.55 43.37
CA VAL A 668 3.73 8.25 43.72
C VAL A 668 3.96 8.23 45.25
N PRO A 669 3.10 7.55 46.04
CA PRO A 669 3.39 7.30 47.44
C PRO A 669 4.57 6.33 47.58
N VAL A 670 5.46 6.56 48.55
CA VAL A 670 6.64 5.72 48.82
C VAL A 670 6.41 4.89 50.09
N ALA A 671 6.72 3.59 50.05
CA ALA A 671 6.69 2.69 51.21
C ALA A 671 8.13 2.31 51.61
N PRO A 672 8.79 3.04 52.52
CA PRO A 672 10.22 2.91 52.75
C PRO A 672 10.69 1.55 53.31
N ASP A 673 9.78 0.79 53.92
CA ASP A 673 10.09 -0.49 54.58
C ASP A 673 9.90 -1.72 53.69
N ALA A 674 9.29 -1.56 52.51
CA ALA A 674 9.03 -2.66 51.58
C ALA A 674 10.28 -3.02 50.74
N ARG A 675 10.45 -4.31 50.41
CA ARG A 675 11.48 -4.78 49.45
C ARG A 675 10.87 -5.66 48.36
N PRO A 676 10.05 -5.07 47.47
CA PRO A 676 9.34 -5.82 46.44
C PRO A 676 10.25 -6.34 45.34
N VAL A 677 11.40 -5.69 45.10
CA VAL A 677 12.28 -6.00 43.96
C VAL A 677 13.44 -6.91 44.39
N ARG A 678 13.73 -7.92 43.58
CA ARG A 678 14.94 -8.73 43.67
C ARG A 678 15.80 -8.44 42.45
N LEU A 679 17.03 -7.99 42.67
CA LEU A 679 18.02 -7.77 41.62
C LEU A 679 19.05 -8.90 41.64
N ASP A 680 19.52 -9.28 40.46
CA ASP A 680 20.69 -10.13 40.31
C ASP A 680 21.95 -9.35 40.73
N PRO A 681 22.76 -9.87 41.67
CA PRO A 681 23.89 -9.12 42.23
C PRO A 681 25.05 -8.93 41.26
N ASP A 682 25.19 -9.79 40.25
CA ASP A 682 26.31 -9.78 39.30
C ASP A 682 26.02 -8.89 38.09
N THR A 683 24.74 -8.75 37.73
CA THR A 683 24.29 -8.01 36.54
C THR A 683 23.47 -6.76 36.85
N GLY A 684 22.92 -6.64 38.07
CA GLY A 684 22.03 -5.56 38.47
C GLY A 684 20.63 -5.63 37.84
N ARG A 685 20.33 -6.69 37.09
CA ARG A 685 19.05 -6.88 36.36
C ARG A 685 17.93 -7.32 37.29
N LEU A 686 16.69 -7.07 36.88
CA LEU A 686 15.51 -7.57 37.58
C LEU A 686 15.51 -9.10 37.58
N ALA A 687 15.34 -9.70 38.75
CA ALA A 687 15.27 -11.14 38.96
C ALA A 687 13.97 -11.58 39.66
N GLY A 688 13.08 -10.65 40.02
CA GLY A 688 11.76 -10.92 40.57
C GLY A 688 11.10 -9.68 41.18
N LEU A 689 9.77 -9.69 41.27
CA LEU A 689 8.96 -8.59 41.82
C LEU A 689 7.80 -9.14 42.66
N GLY A 690 7.70 -8.81 43.95
CA GLY A 690 6.51 -9.10 44.77
C GLY A 690 6.10 -10.58 44.86
N GLY A 691 7.01 -11.51 44.56
CA GLY A 691 6.76 -12.96 44.45
C GLY A 691 6.46 -13.45 43.02
N LEU A 692 6.36 -12.56 42.05
CA LEU A 692 6.25 -12.86 40.63
C LEU A 692 7.64 -13.20 40.04
N ASP A 693 7.67 -14.27 39.23
CA ASP A 693 8.81 -14.59 38.36
C ASP A 693 8.79 -13.65 37.15
N VAL A 694 9.42 -12.49 37.32
CA VAL A 694 9.66 -11.50 36.25
C VAL A 694 11.14 -11.16 36.26
N THR A 695 11.76 -11.21 35.07
CA THR A 695 13.20 -10.99 34.90
C THR A 695 13.48 -9.92 33.84
N GLY A 696 14.74 -9.48 33.73
CA GLY A 696 15.18 -8.55 32.69
C GLY A 696 15.26 -7.11 33.19
N ALA A 697 14.42 -6.23 32.64
CA ALA A 697 14.46 -4.78 32.78
C ALA A 697 15.77 -4.16 32.25
N ALA A 698 16.38 -4.78 31.24
CA ALA A 698 17.55 -4.24 30.58
C ALA A 698 17.15 -3.19 29.54
N LEU A 699 17.87 -2.07 29.49
CA LEU A 699 17.76 -1.09 28.41
C LEU A 699 18.00 -1.79 27.07
N ASP A 700 17.11 -1.57 26.12
CA ASP A 700 17.26 -2.07 24.77
C ASP A 700 16.86 -0.97 23.77
N VAL A 701 17.61 -0.92 22.67
CA VAL A 701 17.43 0.06 21.60
C VAL A 701 17.16 -0.61 20.25
N TRP A 702 17.18 -1.95 20.20
CA TRP A 702 17.01 -2.71 18.96
C TRP A 702 15.55 -3.04 18.70
N ARG A 703 15.09 -2.81 17.46
CA ARG A 703 13.86 -3.39 16.90
C ARG A 703 14.24 -4.26 15.71
N ALA A 704 13.43 -5.26 15.39
CA ALA A 704 13.65 -6.04 14.17
C ALA A 704 13.43 -5.11 12.97
N PRO A 705 14.43 -4.87 12.10
CA PRO A 705 14.30 -3.90 11.03
C PRO A 705 13.08 -4.19 10.15
N ILE A 706 12.25 -3.17 9.93
CA ILE A 706 11.14 -3.25 8.98
C ILE A 706 11.66 -3.09 7.54
N ASP A 707 10.83 -3.37 6.54
CA ASP A 707 11.24 -3.22 5.14
C ASP A 707 11.71 -1.78 4.84
N ASN A 708 11.08 -0.76 5.45
CA ASN A 708 11.52 0.63 5.36
C ASN A 708 12.85 0.94 6.08
N ASP A 709 13.26 0.13 7.06
CA ASP A 709 14.56 0.26 7.71
C ASP A 709 15.67 -0.40 6.87
N ALA A 710 15.33 -1.41 6.06
CA ALA A 710 16.26 -2.35 5.43
C ALA A 710 16.37 -2.25 3.89
N GLY A 711 15.33 -1.74 3.20
CA GLY A 711 15.20 -1.78 1.74
C GLY A 711 15.32 -0.42 1.04
N GLY A 712 15.46 -0.48 -0.29
CA GLY A 712 15.41 0.69 -1.20
C GLY A 712 16.49 1.74 -0.94
N LEU A 713 16.05 2.98 -0.75
CA LEU A 713 16.90 4.15 -0.48
C LEU A 713 17.39 4.19 0.99
N ALA A 714 16.81 3.38 1.88
CA ALA A 714 17.17 3.36 3.29
C ALA A 714 18.38 2.46 3.60
N THR A 715 19.24 2.97 4.48
CA THR A 715 20.41 2.25 5.02
C THR A 715 20.40 2.17 6.55
N LEU A 716 19.26 2.48 7.19
CA LEU A 716 19.16 2.61 8.64
C LEU A 716 19.45 1.28 9.34
N GLY A 717 18.79 0.20 8.95
CA GLY A 717 19.02 -1.14 9.51
C GLY A 717 20.46 -1.62 9.34
N ALA A 718 21.09 -1.34 8.19
CA ALA A 718 22.50 -1.67 7.95
C ALA A 718 23.44 -0.80 8.81
N THR A 719 23.13 0.48 8.96
CA THR A 719 23.85 1.42 9.82
C THR A 719 23.77 0.98 11.28
N TRP A 720 22.59 0.64 11.78
CA TRP A 720 22.40 0.17 13.14
C TRP A 720 23.19 -1.11 13.44
N ARG A 721 23.21 -2.09 12.53
CA ARG A 721 24.03 -3.32 12.66
C ARG A 721 25.53 -3.02 12.62
N THR A 722 25.94 -2.09 11.75
CA THR A 722 27.34 -1.64 11.67
C THR A 722 27.77 -0.99 12.99
N LEU A 723 26.88 -0.23 13.63
CA LEU A 723 27.11 0.36 14.95
C LEU A 723 27.03 -0.68 16.08
N GLY A 724 26.38 -1.82 15.84
CA GLY A 724 26.23 -2.93 16.77
C GLY A 724 25.05 -2.78 17.72
N LEU A 725 24.04 -1.96 17.36
CA LEU A 725 22.85 -1.73 18.20
C LEU A 725 22.04 -3.01 18.45
N ASP A 726 22.16 -4.00 17.58
CA ASP A 726 21.59 -5.36 17.68
C ASP A 726 22.24 -6.25 18.75
N ARG A 727 23.40 -5.85 19.27
CA ARG A 727 24.27 -6.69 20.12
C ARG A 727 24.90 -5.90 21.27
N LEU A 728 24.08 -5.07 21.90
CA LEU A 728 24.48 -4.28 23.06
C LEU A 728 24.95 -5.18 24.22
N THR A 729 26.02 -4.76 24.87
CA THR A 729 26.54 -5.37 26.09
C THR A 729 26.26 -4.46 27.28
N HIS A 730 25.91 -5.06 28.40
CA HIS A 730 25.61 -4.36 29.65
C HIS A 730 26.73 -4.61 30.64
N ARG A 731 27.38 -3.55 31.10
CA ARG A 731 28.37 -3.62 32.17
C ARG A 731 27.79 -2.94 33.41
N LEU A 732 27.66 -3.71 34.49
CA LEU A 732 27.30 -3.17 35.79
C LEU A 732 28.46 -2.35 36.34
N ASP A 733 28.25 -1.05 36.52
CA ASP A 733 29.26 -0.15 37.08
C ASP A 733 29.07 0.04 38.58
N ASN A 734 27.82 0.10 39.06
CA ASN A 734 27.54 0.28 40.47
C ASN A 734 26.13 -0.21 40.87
N VAL A 735 26.00 -0.71 42.10
CA VAL A 735 24.72 -0.89 42.80
C VAL A 735 24.82 -0.23 44.16
N ARG A 736 23.95 0.75 44.43
CA ARG A 736 23.94 1.47 45.70
C ARG A 736 22.53 1.67 46.25
N ALA A 737 22.40 1.65 47.56
CA ALA A 737 21.19 2.14 48.21
C ALA A 737 21.18 3.68 48.23
N SER A 738 20.02 4.28 48.03
CA SER A 738 19.77 5.72 48.18
C SER A 738 18.43 5.92 48.89
N GLY A 739 18.49 6.09 50.22
CA GLY A 739 17.30 6.01 51.07
C GLY A 739 16.68 4.61 51.00
N SER A 740 15.38 4.52 50.72
CA SER A 740 14.68 3.26 50.46
C SER A 740 14.87 2.71 49.04
N ALA A 741 15.42 3.52 48.12
CA ALA A 741 15.60 3.11 46.73
C ALA A 741 16.91 2.34 46.50
N LEU A 742 16.91 1.47 45.50
CA LEU A 742 18.12 0.86 44.93
C LEU A 742 18.45 1.57 43.60
N VAL A 743 19.68 2.02 43.46
CA VAL A 743 20.18 2.68 42.24
C VAL A 743 21.21 1.77 41.59
N VAL A 744 20.96 1.39 40.33
CA VAL A 744 21.82 0.57 39.50
C VAL A 744 22.37 1.44 38.37
N ASP A 745 23.70 1.53 38.27
CA ASP A 745 24.39 2.24 37.21
C ASP A 745 24.96 1.21 36.22
N THR A 746 24.50 1.25 34.98
CA THR A 746 24.90 0.33 33.92
C THR A 746 25.40 1.11 32.73
N ARG A 747 26.58 0.74 32.24
CA ARG A 747 27.05 1.21 30.95
C ARG A 747 26.63 0.23 29.86
N VAL A 748 25.90 0.71 28.86
CA VAL A 748 25.35 -0.09 27.75
C VAL A 748 26.05 0.32 26.47
N ALA A 749 26.78 -0.60 25.85
CA ALA A 749 27.58 -0.30 24.67
C ALA A 749 27.69 -1.50 23.73
N PRO A 750 27.73 -1.27 22.41
CA PRO A 750 28.09 -2.32 21.48
C PRO A 750 29.58 -2.66 21.56
N ALA A 751 29.92 -3.90 21.22
CA ALA A 751 31.32 -4.32 21.14
C ALA A 751 32.10 -3.45 20.13
N ALA A 752 33.39 -3.20 20.41
CA ALA A 752 34.31 -2.42 19.58
C ALA A 752 33.96 -0.92 19.38
N ARG A 753 33.03 -0.36 20.15
CA ARG A 753 32.72 1.09 20.12
C ARG A 753 33.07 1.78 21.43
N ALA A 754 33.48 3.04 21.32
CA ALA A 754 33.80 3.88 22.47
C ALA A 754 32.57 4.62 23.02
N PHE A 755 31.61 4.96 22.16
CA PHE A 755 30.34 5.55 22.59
C PHE A 755 29.49 4.53 23.38
N ALA A 756 28.59 5.02 24.21
CA ALA A 756 27.70 4.21 25.04
C ALA A 756 26.45 4.98 25.46
N LEU A 757 25.51 4.25 26.05
CA LEU A 757 24.42 4.79 26.84
C LEU A 757 24.67 4.43 28.30
N ARG A 758 24.84 5.44 29.16
CA ARG A 758 24.82 5.23 30.61
C ARG A 758 23.36 5.19 31.05
N ALA A 759 22.96 4.08 31.65
CA ALA A 759 21.61 3.79 32.10
C ALA A 759 21.59 3.70 33.63
N VAL A 760 20.92 4.66 34.27
CA VAL A 760 20.76 4.71 35.73
C VAL A 760 19.33 4.32 36.09
N TYR A 761 19.16 3.14 36.68
CA TYR A 761 17.87 2.61 37.13
C TYR A 761 17.71 2.91 38.62
N ARG A 762 16.67 3.66 38.99
CA ARG A 762 16.26 3.90 40.37
C ARG A 762 14.99 3.12 40.67
N TRP A 763 15.11 2.11 41.52
CA TRP A 763 14.03 1.25 42.00
C TRP A 763 13.56 1.73 43.37
N THR A 764 12.41 2.41 43.43
CA THR A 764 11.84 2.96 44.66
C THR A 764 10.64 2.11 45.11
N PRO A 765 10.67 1.48 46.30
CA PRO A 765 9.54 0.71 46.80
C PRO A 765 8.28 1.57 46.98
N VAL A 766 7.15 1.09 46.44
CA VAL A 766 5.82 1.70 46.57
C VAL A 766 4.94 0.89 47.52
N ALA A 767 5.08 -0.45 47.50
CA ALA A 767 4.43 -1.40 48.39
C ALA A 767 5.20 -2.74 48.40
N ASP A 768 4.78 -3.73 49.18
CA ASP A 768 5.40 -5.08 49.23
C ASP A 768 5.33 -5.83 47.89
N ASP A 769 4.41 -5.42 47.03
CA ASP A 769 4.14 -5.98 45.71
C ASP A 769 4.43 -4.99 44.57
N ALA A 770 4.87 -3.75 44.85
CA ALA A 770 4.99 -2.70 43.84
C ALA A 770 6.26 -1.84 43.95
N VAL A 771 6.88 -1.54 42.82
CA VAL A 771 8.09 -0.71 42.70
C VAL A 771 7.93 0.35 41.63
N HIS A 772 8.41 1.56 41.90
CA HIS A 772 8.56 2.62 40.90
C HIS A 772 9.97 2.53 40.30
N LEU A 773 10.03 2.35 38.98
CA LEU A 773 11.26 2.32 38.19
C LEU A 773 11.38 3.66 37.47
N ALA A 774 12.40 4.44 37.81
CA ALA A 774 12.86 5.58 37.02
C ALA A 774 14.18 5.23 36.33
N LEU A 775 14.25 5.45 35.02
CA LEU A 775 15.42 5.21 34.18
C LEU A 775 15.88 6.54 33.58
N THR A 776 17.11 6.93 33.88
CA THR A 776 17.80 8.03 33.21
C THR A 776 18.83 7.45 32.24
N VAL A 777 18.76 7.85 30.98
CA VAL A 777 19.70 7.44 29.93
C VAL A 777 20.51 8.66 29.50
N THR A 778 21.83 8.55 29.52
CA THR A 778 22.74 9.62 29.09
C THR A 778 23.70 9.07 28.04
N PRO A 779 23.71 9.62 26.80
CA PRO A 779 24.73 9.28 25.82
C PRO A 779 26.13 9.66 26.33
N GLU A 780 27.08 8.74 26.19
CA GLU A 780 28.50 8.93 26.49
C GLU A 780 29.34 8.77 25.22
N GLY A 781 30.43 9.54 25.13
CA GLY A 781 31.35 9.50 24.01
C GLY A 781 30.80 10.16 22.74
N SER A 782 31.55 10.04 21.64
CA SER A 782 31.18 10.63 20.35
C SER A 782 30.31 9.64 19.56
N TRP A 783 29.00 9.91 19.56
CA TRP A 783 28.07 9.26 18.64
C TRP A 783 28.21 9.86 17.23
N PRO A 784 27.97 9.09 16.15
CA PRO A 784 27.91 9.68 14.81
C PRO A 784 26.68 10.59 14.68
N ASP A 785 26.83 11.70 13.96
CA ASP A 785 25.83 12.77 13.89
C ASP A 785 24.51 12.35 13.22
N ASP A 786 24.55 11.37 12.31
CA ASP A 786 23.40 10.92 11.50
C ASP A 786 22.74 9.62 12.04
N VAL A 787 22.81 9.38 13.36
CA VAL A 787 22.25 8.17 13.98
C VAL A 787 20.94 8.44 14.68
N TRP A 788 19.90 7.75 14.24
CA TRP A 788 18.60 7.67 14.89
C TRP A 788 18.47 6.30 15.56
N LEU A 789 18.05 6.25 16.83
CA LEU A 789 17.82 4.98 17.51
C LEU A 789 16.55 4.31 16.96
N PRO A 790 16.53 2.97 16.79
CA PRO A 790 15.32 2.25 16.40
C PRO A 790 14.21 2.38 17.46
N ARG A 791 14.59 2.27 18.72
CA ARG A 791 13.72 2.47 19.89
C ARG A 791 14.55 2.83 21.13
N LEU A 792 13.87 3.16 22.22
CA LEU A 792 14.48 3.34 23.53
C LEU A 792 13.52 2.86 24.61
N GLY A 793 13.84 1.76 25.28
CA GLY A 793 12.96 1.15 26.28
C GLY A 793 13.63 0.07 27.10
N VAL A 794 12.84 -0.67 27.87
CA VAL A 794 13.29 -1.85 28.63
C VAL A 794 12.50 -3.09 28.24
N VAL A 795 13.14 -4.26 28.33
CA VAL A 795 12.49 -5.56 28.10
C VAL A 795 12.36 -6.33 29.40
N LEU A 796 11.13 -6.75 29.71
CA LEU A 796 10.78 -7.63 30.81
C LEU A 796 10.43 -9.02 30.25
N GLU A 797 10.70 -10.06 31.04
CA GLU A 797 10.38 -11.43 30.68
C GLU A 797 9.47 -12.05 31.73
N LEU A 798 8.37 -12.66 31.29
CA LEU A 798 7.42 -13.38 32.13
C LEU A 798 7.26 -14.83 31.64
N PRO A 799 6.90 -15.79 32.50
CA PRO A 799 6.53 -17.13 32.07
C PRO A 799 5.41 -17.15 31.02
N ALA A 800 5.47 -18.06 30.05
CA ALA A 800 4.52 -18.13 28.93
C ALA A 800 3.04 -18.36 29.31
N ARG A 801 2.74 -18.68 30.58
CA ARG A 801 1.37 -18.76 31.11
C ARG A 801 0.64 -17.42 31.15
N TYR A 802 1.38 -16.30 31.11
CA TYR A 802 0.83 -14.96 31.07
C TYR A 802 0.52 -14.59 29.61
N ASP A 803 -0.65 -15.02 29.14
CA ASP A 803 -1.01 -15.06 27.73
C ASP A 803 -2.06 -14.02 27.32
N ARG A 804 -2.46 -13.13 28.23
CA ARG A 804 -3.41 -12.05 27.97
C ARG A 804 -2.86 -10.70 28.42
N VAL A 805 -3.21 -9.66 27.66
CA VAL A 805 -2.82 -8.28 27.92
C VAL A 805 -4.07 -7.42 27.92
N THR A 806 -4.26 -6.63 28.98
CA THR A 806 -5.30 -5.60 29.06
C THR A 806 -4.63 -4.25 29.27
N TRP A 807 -4.94 -3.24 28.46
CA TRP A 807 -4.30 -1.93 28.57
C TRP A 807 -5.28 -0.78 28.40
N PHE A 808 -4.95 0.39 28.96
CA PHE A 808 -5.59 1.67 28.68
C PHE A 808 -4.59 2.56 27.95
N GLY A 809 -4.84 2.83 26.67
CA GLY A 809 -3.92 3.52 25.76
C GLY A 809 -4.47 3.52 24.35
N ARG A 810 -3.62 3.72 23.32
CA ARG A 810 -4.06 3.59 21.93
C ARG A 810 -4.26 2.13 21.52
N GLY A 811 -5.30 1.86 20.74
CA GLY A 811 -5.62 0.53 20.25
C GLY A 811 -6.91 0.45 19.42
N PRO A 812 -7.38 -0.76 19.08
CA PRO A 812 -6.78 -2.05 19.46
C PRO A 812 -5.56 -2.45 18.62
N GLY A 813 -5.42 -1.87 17.42
CA GLY A 813 -4.31 -2.12 16.49
C GLY A 813 -2.99 -1.48 16.94
N GLU A 814 -1.95 -1.67 16.13
CA GLU A 814 -0.65 -1.03 16.36
C GLU A 814 -0.65 0.47 16.05
N ALA A 815 0.28 1.19 16.66
CA ALA A 815 0.41 2.63 16.50
C ALA A 815 1.87 3.05 16.69
N TYR A 816 2.44 3.73 15.71
CA TYR A 816 3.81 4.28 15.67
C TYR A 816 3.77 5.82 15.59
N PRO A 817 4.89 6.53 15.81
CA PRO A 817 4.89 8.00 15.86
C PRO A 817 4.23 8.69 14.65
N ASP A 818 4.39 8.13 13.46
CA ASP A 818 3.93 8.62 12.16
C ASP A 818 2.81 7.76 11.53
N SER A 819 2.23 6.83 12.30
CA SER A 819 1.09 6.00 11.90
C SER A 819 0.29 5.58 13.14
N ARG A 820 -0.67 6.40 13.55
CA ARG A 820 -1.41 6.25 14.84
C ARG A 820 -2.80 6.85 14.86
N GLU A 821 -3.23 7.55 13.80
CA GLU A 821 -4.49 8.28 13.76
C GLU A 821 -5.68 7.34 13.92
N ALA A 822 -5.59 6.11 13.39
CA ALA A 822 -6.65 5.11 13.50
C ALA A 822 -6.72 4.42 14.88
N ALA A 823 -5.71 4.58 15.73
CA ALA A 823 -5.66 3.97 17.04
C ALA A 823 -6.35 4.85 18.09
N ARG A 824 -7.51 4.39 18.57
CA ARG A 824 -8.35 5.08 19.56
C ARG A 824 -7.73 5.00 20.93
N LEU A 825 -7.84 6.07 21.72
CA LEU A 825 -7.56 5.97 23.15
C LEU A 825 -8.73 5.27 23.86
N GLY A 826 -8.43 4.22 24.62
CA GLY A 826 -9.44 3.45 25.34
C GLY A 826 -8.86 2.25 26.08
N ARG A 827 -9.74 1.44 26.67
CA ARG A 827 -9.38 0.17 27.31
C ARG A 827 -9.56 -1.00 26.34
N PHE A 828 -8.52 -1.81 26.17
CA PHE A 828 -8.51 -2.96 25.27
C PHE A 828 -7.97 -4.21 25.98
N SER A 829 -8.35 -5.40 25.49
CA SER A 829 -7.87 -6.69 26.01
C SER A 829 -7.73 -7.69 24.87
N LEU A 830 -6.53 -8.28 24.70
CA LEU A 830 -6.20 -9.25 23.67
C LEU A 830 -5.29 -10.35 24.22
N GLY A 831 -5.31 -11.54 23.59
CA GLY A 831 -4.28 -12.55 23.78
C GLY A 831 -2.93 -12.08 23.21
N VAL A 832 -1.82 -12.61 23.74
CA VAL A 832 -0.46 -12.23 23.27
C VAL A 832 -0.26 -12.52 21.78
N ASP A 833 -0.85 -13.59 21.27
CA ASP A 833 -0.75 -13.95 19.84
C ASP A 833 -1.58 -13.01 18.95
N GLU A 834 -2.69 -12.47 19.47
CA GLU A 834 -3.56 -11.50 18.76
C GLU A 834 -2.94 -10.08 18.70
N LEU A 835 -1.88 -9.82 19.47
CA LEU A 835 -1.16 -8.55 19.41
C LEU A 835 -0.21 -8.46 18.21
N GLN A 836 0.08 -9.59 17.56
CA GLN A 836 1.02 -9.67 16.45
C GLN A 836 0.33 -9.41 15.11
N THR A 837 1.01 -8.66 14.25
CA THR A 837 0.60 -8.49 12.85
C THR A 837 1.38 -9.49 11.99
N PRO A 838 0.71 -10.39 11.24
CA PRO A 838 1.37 -11.46 10.50
C PRO A 838 1.86 -11.00 9.12
N TYR A 839 2.76 -10.01 9.09
CA TYR A 839 3.41 -9.55 7.86
C TYR A 839 4.02 -10.73 7.09
N VAL A 840 3.93 -10.69 5.75
CA VAL A 840 4.45 -11.75 4.86
C VAL A 840 5.92 -12.05 5.19
N PHE A 841 6.72 -10.98 5.29
CA PHE A 841 8.05 -11.02 5.87
C PHE A 841 8.01 -10.59 7.35
N PRO A 842 8.39 -11.46 8.30
CA PRO A 842 8.39 -11.13 9.73
C PRO A 842 9.32 -9.95 10.07
N GLN A 843 8.77 -8.94 10.76
CA GLN A 843 9.46 -7.70 11.11
C GLN A 843 8.84 -7.05 12.36
N GLU A 844 9.38 -5.93 12.86
CA GLU A 844 8.81 -5.22 14.01
C GLU A 844 7.31 -4.92 13.80
N ASN A 845 6.50 -5.24 14.81
CA ASN A 845 5.04 -5.09 14.78
C ASN A 845 4.43 -5.05 16.20
N GLY A 846 3.16 -4.70 16.33
CA GLY A 846 2.45 -4.88 17.59
C GLY A 846 2.75 -3.81 18.66
N HIS A 847 3.39 -2.70 18.28
CA HIS A 847 3.59 -1.56 19.19
C HIS A 847 2.26 -0.89 19.53
N ARG A 848 2.04 -0.54 20.81
CA ARG A 848 0.90 0.26 21.27
C ARG A 848 1.44 1.57 21.84
N ALA A 849 1.06 2.68 21.24
CA ALA A 849 1.47 4.00 21.69
C ALA A 849 0.59 4.53 22.84
N ASP A 850 1.11 5.54 23.53
CA ASP A 850 0.39 6.31 24.54
C ASP A 850 -0.34 5.38 25.55
N VAL A 851 0.35 4.42 26.14
CA VAL A 851 -0.22 3.54 27.17
C VAL A 851 -0.10 4.21 28.53
N ARG A 852 -1.23 4.32 29.25
CA ARG A 852 -1.26 4.82 30.63
C ARG A 852 -1.09 3.68 31.63
N SER A 853 -1.74 2.55 31.34
CA SER A 853 -1.61 1.33 32.16
C SER A 853 -1.76 0.07 31.32
N ALA A 854 -1.10 -1.00 31.75
CA ALA A 854 -1.19 -2.32 31.15
C ALA A 854 -1.17 -3.41 32.22
N PHE A 855 -1.82 -4.53 31.95
CA PHE A 855 -1.85 -5.71 32.79
C PHE A 855 -1.61 -6.95 31.94
N VAL A 856 -0.45 -7.58 32.11
CA VAL A 856 -0.08 -8.84 31.45
C VAL A 856 -0.35 -9.95 32.44
N HIS A 857 -1.34 -10.80 32.16
CA HIS A 857 -1.95 -11.66 33.16
C HIS A 857 -2.32 -13.04 32.64
N ALA A 858 -2.48 -13.96 33.57
CA ALA A 858 -2.96 -15.31 33.32
C ALA A 858 -4.48 -15.38 33.59
N ALA A 859 -5.07 -16.53 33.30
CA ALA A 859 -6.49 -16.78 33.53
C ALA A 859 -6.91 -16.71 35.00
N ASP A 860 -5.98 -16.94 35.94
CA ASP A 860 -6.22 -16.89 37.39
C ASP A 860 -6.20 -15.48 37.99
N GLY A 861 -6.05 -14.45 37.15
CA GLY A 861 -5.98 -13.05 37.56
C GLY A 861 -4.64 -12.63 38.17
N SER A 862 -3.65 -13.52 38.23
CA SER A 862 -2.28 -13.15 38.57
C SER A 862 -1.55 -12.55 37.38
N GLY A 863 -0.59 -11.66 37.62
CA GLY A 863 0.15 -11.01 36.53
C GLY A 863 1.01 -9.83 36.95
N LEU A 864 1.48 -9.11 35.94
CA LEU A 864 2.23 -7.87 36.08
C LEU A 864 1.36 -6.70 35.63
N ALA A 865 1.05 -5.78 36.55
CA ALA A 865 0.48 -4.49 36.23
C ALA A 865 1.60 -3.45 36.06
N VAL A 866 1.44 -2.59 35.06
CA VAL A 866 2.36 -1.52 34.69
C VAL A 866 1.54 -0.23 34.59
N GLU A 867 1.98 0.83 35.27
CA GLU A 867 1.37 2.15 35.22
C GLU A 867 2.43 3.18 34.80
N GLY A 868 2.08 4.07 33.87
CA GLY A 868 2.90 5.24 33.55
C GLY A 868 3.00 6.13 34.77
N SER A 869 4.21 6.63 35.08
CA SER A 869 4.43 7.51 36.23
C SER A 869 5.32 8.69 35.88
N GLY A 870 5.15 9.81 36.58
CA GLY A 870 6.09 10.93 36.50
C GLY A 870 7.41 10.60 37.21
N LEU A 871 8.45 11.38 36.92
CA LEU A 871 9.70 11.30 37.68
C LEU A 871 9.42 11.71 39.13
N ALA A 872 9.89 10.90 40.09
CA ALA A 872 9.78 11.26 41.49
C ALA A 872 10.53 12.59 41.75
N ALA A 873 9.86 13.56 42.37
CA ALA A 873 10.52 14.79 42.81
C ALA A 873 11.55 14.44 43.88
N ASP A 874 12.83 14.36 43.51
CA ASP A 874 13.89 14.17 44.48
C ASP A 874 14.30 15.52 45.07
N GLY A 875 14.13 15.66 46.39
CA GLY A 875 14.69 16.76 47.17
C GLY A 875 16.22 16.71 47.28
N SER A 876 16.92 16.17 46.29
CA SER A 876 18.37 16.08 46.20
C SER A 876 18.82 16.44 44.80
N GLY A 877 18.83 17.75 44.50
CA GLY A 877 19.52 18.26 43.33
C GLY A 877 20.96 17.76 43.32
N LEU A 878 21.28 16.89 42.36
CA LEU A 878 22.65 16.75 41.90
C LEU A 878 22.96 18.05 41.16
N ALA A 879 23.67 18.95 41.84
CA ALA A 879 24.21 20.15 41.24
C ALA A 879 25.06 19.76 40.03
N VAL A 880 24.56 20.05 38.84
CA VAL A 880 25.42 20.22 37.66
C VAL A 880 26.13 21.54 37.91
N GLU A 881 27.44 21.49 38.15
CA GLU A 881 28.26 22.70 38.19
C GLU A 881 28.19 23.38 36.81
N ASP A 882 27.54 24.53 36.79
CA ASP A 882 27.47 25.44 35.66
C ASP A 882 28.86 26.06 35.43
N SER A 883 29.68 25.44 34.57
CA SER A 883 30.93 26.05 34.11
C SER A 883 30.59 27.06 33.03
N GLY A 884 30.17 28.25 33.45
CA GLY A 884 29.93 29.39 32.60
C GLY A 884 31.18 29.79 31.79
N LEU A 885 31.04 29.85 30.48
CA LEU A 885 31.88 30.65 29.60
C LEU A 885 30.97 31.37 28.60
N ALA A 886 30.74 32.65 28.88
CA ALA A 886 30.07 33.58 28.00
C ALA A 886 30.89 33.76 26.71
N VAL A 887 30.22 33.68 25.56
CA VAL A 887 30.77 34.08 24.27
C VAL A 887 30.12 35.39 23.86
N GLU A 888 30.80 36.50 24.14
CA GLU A 888 30.67 37.74 23.37
C GLU A 888 31.89 37.84 22.44
N GLY A 889 31.65 38.20 21.18
CA GLY A 889 32.72 38.62 20.28
C GLY A 889 32.44 38.36 18.80
N GLU A 890 31.80 39.33 18.14
CA GLU A 890 31.94 39.54 16.70
C GLU A 890 33.43 39.72 16.32
N ALA A 891 33.88 39.10 15.23
CA ALA A 891 34.93 39.67 14.38
C ALA A 891 34.95 39.02 12.99
N ASP A 892 35.01 39.92 12.02
CA ASP A 892 35.00 39.70 10.58
C ASP A 892 36.43 39.69 9.98
N LEU A 893 36.57 38.98 8.85
CA LEU A 893 37.60 39.04 7.80
C LEU A 893 39.12 38.98 8.10
N SER A 894 39.78 37.95 7.53
CA SER A 894 40.67 38.04 6.34
C SER A 894 41.99 37.24 6.36
N ARG A 895 42.25 36.58 5.22
CA ARG A 895 43.52 36.22 4.55
C ARG A 895 44.68 35.59 5.36
N GLY A 896 45.10 34.39 4.93
CA GLY A 896 46.45 33.88 5.13
C GLY A 896 46.73 32.58 4.37
N ARG A 897 47.62 32.66 3.36
CA ARG A 897 48.19 31.52 2.61
C ARG A 897 49.05 30.62 3.51
N CYS A 898 49.15 29.32 3.21
CA CYS A 898 50.40 28.54 3.31
C CYS A 898 50.33 27.22 2.51
N ASP A 899 51.50 26.83 1.98
CA ASP A 899 51.80 25.83 0.96
C ASP A 899 51.59 24.34 1.35
N PRO A 900 51.51 23.41 0.37
CA PRO A 900 51.43 21.97 0.61
C PRO A 900 52.82 21.28 0.58
N PRO A 901 53.03 20.16 1.31
CA PRO A 901 54.21 19.32 1.12
C PRO A 901 54.00 18.27 0.02
N ARG A 902 55.10 18.01 -0.69
CA ARG A 902 55.22 17.11 -1.85
C ARG A 902 55.43 15.64 -1.48
N SER A 903 54.84 14.80 -2.35
CA SER A 903 55.37 13.60 -3.03
C SER A 903 55.81 12.37 -2.24
N GLY A 904 55.25 11.22 -2.65
CA GLY A 904 55.82 9.90 -2.48
C GLY A 904 55.16 8.83 -3.36
N GLY A 905 55.63 8.70 -4.61
CA GLY A 905 55.86 7.42 -5.31
C GLY A 905 54.69 6.53 -5.77
N GLY A 906 54.49 6.47 -7.10
CA GLY A 906 54.70 5.20 -7.82
C GLY A 906 53.52 4.60 -8.61
N LEU A 907 53.76 4.49 -9.92
CA LEU A 907 53.18 3.56 -10.90
C LEU A 907 51.77 3.84 -11.48
N THR A 908 51.76 4.51 -12.64
CA THR A 908 50.80 4.25 -13.71
C THR A 908 51.52 3.97 -15.04
N MET A 909 51.02 2.96 -15.73
CA MET A 909 51.37 2.55 -17.09
C MET A 909 50.89 3.59 -18.11
N ARG A 910 51.66 3.71 -19.20
CA ARG A 910 51.48 4.62 -20.33
C ARG A 910 50.34 4.19 -21.27
N ALA A 911 49.59 5.18 -21.73
CA ALA A 911 49.23 5.49 -23.13
C ALA A 911 48.52 6.87 -23.06
N GLY A 912 48.81 7.91 -23.82
CA GLY A 912 49.23 8.03 -25.22
C GLY A 912 48.35 9.16 -25.76
N THR A 913 48.93 10.35 -25.94
CA THR A 913 48.26 11.56 -26.42
C THR A 913 47.99 11.48 -27.91
N ASP A 914 46.88 12.06 -28.38
CA ASP A 914 46.88 13.18 -29.35
C ASP A 914 45.47 13.43 -29.96
N ASN A 915 44.82 14.47 -29.43
CA ASN A 915 44.51 15.73 -30.13
C ASN A 915 43.38 15.88 -31.20
N VAL A 916 42.41 16.72 -30.80
CA VAL A 916 41.71 17.84 -31.49
C VAL A 916 40.43 17.56 -32.30
N GLY A 917 39.33 18.21 -31.88
CA GLY A 917 38.32 18.74 -32.81
C GLY A 917 36.92 18.99 -32.24
N GLU A 918 36.71 20.20 -31.68
CA GLU A 918 35.49 21.03 -31.78
C GLU A 918 34.24 20.77 -30.90
N ASP A 919 33.92 21.83 -30.13
CA ASP A 919 32.62 22.38 -29.73
C ASP A 919 31.59 21.54 -28.95
N GLU A 920 31.67 21.63 -27.62
CA GLU A 920 30.56 21.40 -26.67
C GLU A 920 29.76 22.70 -26.42
N PRO A 921 28.42 22.64 -26.33
CA PRO A 921 27.65 23.55 -25.51
C PRO A 921 27.35 22.92 -24.14
N ASP A 922 27.87 23.60 -23.12
CA ASP A 922 27.59 23.57 -21.68
C ASP A 922 26.50 22.61 -21.14
N ALA A 923 26.97 21.56 -20.47
CA ALA A 923 26.22 20.86 -19.43
C ALA A 923 26.18 21.73 -18.16
N HIS A 924 25.02 22.32 -17.86
CA HIS A 924 24.77 22.94 -16.57
C HIS A 924 24.16 21.95 -15.57
N ALA A 925 25.06 21.42 -14.75
CA ALA A 925 24.99 21.32 -13.30
C ALA A 925 23.73 20.70 -12.66
N ALA A 926 23.91 19.44 -12.24
CA ALA A 926 23.37 18.96 -10.96
C ALA A 926 23.75 19.95 -9.85
N GLY A 927 22.79 20.76 -9.43
CA GLY A 927 22.93 21.64 -8.28
C GLY A 927 23.06 20.79 -7.03
N SER A 928 24.24 20.86 -6.41
CA SER A 928 24.43 20.46 -5.01
C SER A 928 23.36 21.15 -4.17
N ALA A 929 22.51 20.36 -3.52
CA ALA A 929 21.61 20.85 -2.49
C ALA A 929 22.40 21.74 -1.51
N PRO A 930 21.93 22.95 -1.15
CA PRO A 930 22.57 23.69 -0.09
C PRO A 930 22.46 22.83 1.17
N ALA A 931 23.59 22.65 1.86
CA ALA A 931 23.61 22.07 3.19
C ALA A 931 22.71 22.95 4.07
N VAL A 932 21.47 22.50 4.28
CA VAL A 932 20.59 23.06 5.29
C VAL A 932 21.30 22.78 6.60
N ALA A 933 21.78 23.83 7.26
CA ALA A 933 22.34 23.73 8.59
C ALA A 933 21.35 22.94 9.45
N ALA A 934 21.76 21.78 9.94
CA ALA A 934 20.97 20.98 10.85
C ALA A 934 20.59 21.86 12.04
N MET A 935 19.31 22.27 12.08
CA MET A 935 18.70 22.75 13.30
C MET A 935 18.93 21.66 14.36
N PRO A 936 19.47 21.99 15.55
CA PRO A 936 19.64 21.00 16.59
C PRO A 936 18.26 20.38 16.88
N ALA A 937 18.16 19.06 16.75
CA ALA A 937 16.97 18.33 17.15
C ALA A 937 16.66 18.69 18.60
N PRO A 938 15.39 19.03 18.94
CA PRO A 938 15.04 19.33 20.31
C PRO A 938 15.42 18.13 21.18
N ALA A 939 15.93 18.40 22.39
CA ALA A 939 16.04 17.36 23.41
C ALA A 939 14.67 16.65 23.51
N VAL A 940 14.67 15.34 23.67
CA VAL A 940 13.46 14.57 24.03
C VAL A 940 13.13 14.91 25.49
N ALA A 941 12.75 16.16 25.72
CA ALA A 941 12.24 16.65 26.98
C ALA A 941 10.81 16.14 27.13
N ALA A 942 10.47 15.68 28.34
CA ALA A 942 9.13 15.26 28.70
C ALA A 942 8.12 16.32 28.26
N MET A 943 7.32 16.00 27.24
CA MET A 943 6.20 16.83 26.82
C MET A 943 5.23 16.95 28.01
N PRO A 944 4.72 18.15 28.34
CA PRO A 944 3.74 18.30 29.40
C PRO A 944 2.48 17.50 29.05
N GLY A 945 2.26 16.39 29.74
CA GLY A 945 1.18 15.44 29.49
C GLY A 945 1.09 14.35 30.57
N PRO A 946 0.05 13.50 30.55
CA PRO A 946 -0.02 12.37 31.46
C PRO A 946 1.19 11.44 31.25
N PRO A 947 1.68 10.75 32.29
CA PRO A 947 2.81 9.85 32.11
C PRO A 947 2.38 8.64 31.27
N VAL A 948 3.10 8.41 30.16
CA VAL A 948 2.80 7.37 29.17
C VAL A 948 4.01 6.51 28.87
N PHE A 949 3.77 5.32 28.32
CA PHE A 949 4.79 4.45 27.76
C PHE A 949 4.26 3.75 26.50
N GLY A 950 5.14 3.23 25.67
CA GLY A 950 4.81 2.32 24.58
C GLY A 950 4.86 0.86 25.03
N LEU A 951 3.98 0.00 24.52
CA LEU A 951 3.87 -1.40 24.92
C LEU A 951 3.96 -2.33 23.71
N THR A 952 4.83 -3.33 23.78
CA THR A 952 4.85 -4.46 22.84
C THR A 952 4.96 -5.76 23.64
N VAL A 953 4.16 -6.79 23.30
CA VAL A 953 4.18 -8.09 24.00
C VAL A 953 4.22 -9.24 23.00
N ARG A 954 5.20 -10.16 23.13
CA ARG A 954 5.45 -11.25 22.16
C ARG A 954 5.77 -12.59 22.85
N ARG A 955 5.61 -13.70 22.13
CA ARG A 955 6.07 -15.05 22.55
C ARG A 955 7.49 -15.40 22.09
N TRP A 956 8.14 -14.49 21.38
CA TRP A 956 9.46 -14.67 20.80
C TRP A 956 10.29 -13.40 20.97
N THR A 957 11.60 -13.55 20.86
CA THR A 957 12.53 -12.43 20.95
C THR A 957 12.58 -11.65 19.65
N THR A 958 13.12 -10.42 19.68
CA THR A 958 13.44 -9.65 18.47
C THR A 958 14.39 -10.43 17.53
N ALA A 959 15.31 -11.22 18.08
CA ALA A 959 16.23 -12.04 17.29
C ALA A 959 15.52 -13.21 16.58
N ASP A 960 14.51 -13.84 17.19
CA ASP A 960 13.70 -14.87 16.53
C ASP A 960 12.89 -14.27 15.38
N LEU A 961 12.37 -13.05 15.58
CA LEU A 961 11.59 -12.32 14.59
C LEU A 961 12.44 -11.98 13.36
N GLU A 962 13.65 -11.48 13.57
CA GLU A 962 14.61 -11.15 12.50
C GLU A 962 15.18 -12.38 11.78
N ALA A 963 15.31 -13.52 12.47
CA ALA A 963 15.83 -14.74 11.87
C ALA A 963 14.80 -15.45 10.97
N ALA A 964 13.52 -15.18 11.16
CA ALA A 964 12.45 -15.81 10.40
C ALA A 964 12.27 -15.12 9.04
N ARG A 965 12.25 -15.91 7.97
CA ARG A 965 11.94 -15.44 6.61
C ARG A 965 10.45 -15.45 6.31
N HIS A 966 9.72 -16.31 7.02
CA HIS A 966 8.29 -16.52 6.86
C HIS A 966 7.64 -16.58 8.24
N HIS A 967 6.43 -16.03 8.40
CA HIS A 967 5.74 -16.07 9.69
C HIS A 967 5.56 -17.50 10.23
N ALA A 968 5.42 -18.49 9.34
CA ALA A 968 5.37 -19.91 9.70
C ALA A 968 6.65 -20.42 10.39
N GLU A 969 7.79 -19.74 10.32
CA GLU A 969 9.05 -20.14 10.95
C GLU A 969 9.14 -19.75 12.43
N LEU A 970 8.31 -18.80 12.88
CA LEU A 970 8.28 -18.37 14.28
C LEU A 970 7.86 -19.51 15.22
N ARG A 971 8.52 -19.58 16.39
CA ARG A 971 8.26 -20.59 17.42
C ARG A 971 8.10 -19.90 18.78
N PRO A 972 6.97 -20.11 19.48
CA PRO A 972 6.81 -19.62 20.85
C PRO A 972 7.91 -20.16 21.77
N ARG A 973 8.42 -19.31 22.66
CA ARG A 973 9.33 -19.67 23.74
C ARG A 973 8.55 -19.99 25.03
N ASP A 974 9.28 -20.40 26.07
CA ASP A 974 8.76 -20.63 27.42
C ASP A 974 8.53 -19.33 28.22
N ARG A 975 8.90 -18.18 27.62
CA ARG A 975 8.71 -16.82 28.14
C ARG A 975 7.86 -15.97 27.18
N VAL A 976 7.22 -14.95 27.74
CA VAL A 976 6.60 -13.81 27.06
C VAL A 976 7.47 -12.59 27.31
N TYR A 977 7.78 -11.86 26.25
CA TYR A 977 8.63 -10.68 26.25
C TYR A 977 7.75 -9.43 26.24
N VAL A 978 7.84 -8.64 27.30
CA VAL A 978 7.09 -7.39 27.49
C VAL A 978 8.06 -6.23 27.37
N THR A 979 7.94 -5.49 26.28
CA THR A 979 8.72 -4.30 26.00
C THR A 979 7.96 -3.07 26.46
N LEU A 980 8.61 -2.23 27.27
CA LEU A 980 8.13 -0.93 27.70
C LEU A 980 9.03 0.15 27.07
N ASP A 981 8.51 0.84 26.07
CA ASP A 981 9.24 1.88 25.33
C ASP A 981 8.95 3.27 25.89
N LEU A 982 9.98 4.12 25.98
CA LEU A 982 9.80 5.56 26.06
C LEU A 982 9.42 6.11 24.68
N ALA A 983 10.12 5.63 23.65
CA ALA A 983 9.93 6.09 22.28
C ALA A 983 10.37 5.02 21.26
N GLN A 984 9.79 5.10 20.07
CA GLN A 984 10.19 4.36 18.88
C GLN A 984 10.51 5.34 17.75
N HIS A 985 11.35 4.91 16.80
CA HIS A 985 11.47 5.57 15.50
C HIS A 985 10.16 5.42 14.70
N GLY A 986 9.82 6.40 13.86
CA GLY A 986 8.73 6.26 12.89
C GLY A 986 8.96 5.12 11.88
N LEU A 987 7.96 4.90 11.03
CA LEU A 987 7.97 3.88 9.99
C LEU A 987 8.51 4.42 8.66
N GLY A 988 8.13 5.66 8.30
CA GLY A 988 8.40 6.21 6.97
C GLY A 988 7.83 5.35 5.83
N SER A 989 8.38 5.50 4.63
CA SER A 989 8.04 4.66 3.46
C SER A 989 9.28 4.39 2.58
N ALA A 990 10.45 4.26 3.21
CA ALA A 990 11.74 4.29 2.51
C ALA A 990 12.10 3.01 1.74
N SER A 991 11.28 1.95 1.83
CA SER A 991 11.35 0.81 0.91
C SER A 991 11.23 1.28 -0.54
N CYS A 992 10.31 2.21 -0.83
CA CYS A 992 10.30 3.03 -2.03
C CYS A 992 9.68 4.40 -1.72
N GLY A 993 10.51 5.43 -1.51
CA GLY A 993 10.03 6.79 -1.21
C GLY A 993 10.73 7.46 -0.03
N PRO A 994 10.10 8.47 0.60
CA PRO A 994 10.78 9.30 1.60
C PRO A 994 11.06 8.54 2.90
N PRO A 995 12.21 8.82 3.54
CA PRO A 995 12.49 8.34 4.89
C PRO A 995 11.55 8.98 5.90
N THR A 996 11.54 8.43 7.12
CA THR A 996 10.85 9.01 8.26
C THR A 996 11.14 10.51 8.39
N LEU A 997 10.08 11.32 8.51
CA LEU A 997 10.20 12.77 8.64
C LEU A 997 10.94 13.15 9.94
N PRO A 998 11.70 14.25 9.96
CA PRO A 998 12.56 14.62 11.09
C PRO A 998 11.88 14.60 12.47
N GLU A 999 10.63 15.05 12.56
CA GLU A 999 9.82 15.10 13.78
C GLU A 999 9.47 13.72 14.36
N TYR A 1000 9.56 12.67 13.55
CA TYR A 1000 9.29 11.28 13.95
C TYR A 1000 10.57 10.45 14.12
N ARG A 1001 11.75 11.10 14.02
CA ARG A 1001 13.05 10.44 14.24
C ARG A 1001 13.42 10.45 15.72
N LEU A 1002 13.86 9.30 16.20
CA LEU A 1002 14.36 9.17 17.57
C LEU A 1002 15.87 9.47 17.63
N ALA A 1003 16.23 10.68 18.04
CA ALA A 1003 17.62 11.12 18.19
C ALA A 1003 18.33 10.48 19.39
N VAL A 1004 19.66 10.37 19.31
CA VAL A 1004 20.50 10.00 20.46
C VAL A 1004 20.66 11.22 21.38
N ALA A 1005 19.85 11.29 22.43
CA ALA A 1005 19.86 12.40 23.39
C ALA A 1005 19.65 11.88 24.83
N PRO A 1006 19.98 12.69 25.86
CA PRO A 1006 19.57 12.39 27.23
C PRO A 1006 18.06 12.19 27.31
N ALA A 1007 17.63 11.16 28.02
CA ALA A 1007 16.22 10.77 28.11
C ALA A 1007 15.88 10.21 29.49
N GLU A 1008 14.64 10.42 29.90
CA GLU A 1008 14.12 9.93 31.18
C GLU A 1008 12.79 9.21 30.98
N PHE A 1009 12.63 8.07 31.66
CA PHE A 1009 11.49 7.17 31.55
C PHE A 1009 11.10 6.67 32.93
N ALA A 1010 9.80 6.63 33.25
CA ALA A 1010 9.37 6.13 34.54
C ALA A 1010 8.04 5.36 34.50
N VAL A 1011 8.03 4.19 35.14
CA VAL A 1011 6.85 3.32 35.29
C VAL A 1011 6.75 2.76 36.70
N THR A 1012 5.54 2.48 37.15
CA THR A 1012 5.29 1.69 38.35
C THR A 1012 4.93 0.27 37.95
N LEU A 1013 5.66 -0.70 38.50
CA LEU A 1013 5.44 -2.13 38.28
C LEU A 1013 4.84 -2.74 39.54
N ARG A 1014 3.75 -3.52 39.39
CA ARG A 1014 3.08 -4.21 40.51
C ARG A 1014 2.84 -5.68 40.17
N ALA A 1015 3.23 -6.55 41.09
CA ALA A 1015 2.87 -7.96 41.06
C ALA A 1015 1.46 -8.16 41.60
N VAL A 1016 0.56 -8.67 40.78
CA VAL A 1016 -0.80 -9.03 41.18
C VAL A 1016 -0.85 -10.54 41.43
N ARG A 1017 -1.27 -10.95 42.62
CA ARG A 1017 -1.43 -12.36 43.00
C ARG A 1017 -2.85 -12.83 42.68
N SER A 1018 -3.01 -14.13 42.42
CA SER A 1018 -4.33 -14.75 42.23
C SER A 1018 -5.21 -14.49 43.46
N GLY A 1019 -6.44 -14.05 43.23
CA GLY A 1019 -7.47 -13.90 44.26
C GLY A 1019 -8.06 -15.23 44.71
#